data_AF-A0A3D4YNC4-F1
#
_entry.id   AF-A0A3D4YNC4-F1
#
_cell.length_a   1.000
_cell.length_b   1.000
_cell.length_c   1.000
_cell.angle_alpha   90.00
_cell.angle_beta   90.00
_cell.angle_gamma   90.00
#
_symmetry.space_group_name_H-M   'P 1'
#
loop_
_entity.id
_entity.type
_entity.pdbx_description
1 polymer ?
#
loop_
_entity_poly.entity_id
_entity_poly.type
_entity_poly.pdbx_seq_one_letter_code
_entity_poly.pdbx_strand_id
1 'polypeptide(L)'
;MTSTRISPPPKADKPSPPAAPTEPWTIASARTLYNIEGWGIGFFDINEAGHVVVRPDRAKEDRELDLFELANDLEEQGVGLPLLLRFSDILRSRIESLNEKFSRAREEYGFTGGYTTVYPIKVNQQRHVVEEIVEFGKSAGVGLECGSKPELQAVLGLAEHTDHLIVCNGYKDEEFMRLALMGQKLGHQVFIVLEQLSEVDVLLKVADELGVNPTAGVRIKLYSEGSGRWAKSGGEKSKFGLSTAQLVRLVDKLKTIGRLDILKLIHFHLGSQITDIRYIKSGLQEVTRYYAELRGMGVDITHVDVGGGLGVDYDGSSSTSQASVNYTLQEYADDVVYTIAEACREHELPMPHIISESGRALTAHHALLLLSVIDVESQADNTVPDLTEDHPGLLHEMAADYTAISKRVSKKRVREVFHDATFDKERAQELFNSGVLTLRDRAISEQIYLTTIGALARIAQRDRSEYSDIIEDLEATMVDRYFCNFSLFQSLPDSWAIDQIFPIMPIHRLNEEPTRRGTIQDVTCDSDGKIETFIGDRNPHKSLELHPFNDGDQYIIGIFLTGAYQEILGDLHNLFGDTNAVHIRLSENKGYEVTDLVHGDTVTEVLDYVQFRASDLLATFRRKVANATGLARQEANTFIADYIAGLEGYTYLEGEAAR
;
A
#
# COMPACT_ATOMS: atom_id res chain seq x y z
N MET A 1 27.58 71.14 34.59
CA MET A 1 26.23 70.84 35.10
C MET A 1 25.44 70.18 34.00
N THR A 2 25.29 68.86 34.04
CA THR A 2 24.20 68.11 33.38
C THR A 2 24.19 66.71 33.99
N SER A 3 23.07 66.40 34.64
CA SER A 3 22.79 65.18 35.39
C SER A 3 22.19 64.13 34.44
N THR A 4 22.80 62.96 34.34
CA THR A 4 22.23 61.80 33.65
C THR A 4 21.84 60.73 34.66
N ARG A 5 20.53 60.43 34.70
CA ARG A 5 19.89 59.44 35.57
C ARG A 5 20.24 58.02 35.10
N ILE A 6 20.53 57.14 36.06
CA ILE A 6 20.75 55.70 35.86
C ILE A 6 19.40 54.99 36.05
N SER A 7 18.98 54.18 35.06
CA SER A 7 17.79 53.32 35.13
C SER A 7 18.06 52.04 35.95
N PRO A 8 17.06 51.47 36.65
CA PRO A 8 17.25 50.25 37.44
C PRO A 8 17.27 48.99 36.55
N PRO A 9 17.85 47.87 37.03
CA PRO A 9 17.95 46.63 36.26
C PRO A 9 16.59 45.95 36.06
N PRO A 10 16.41 45.14 35.00
CA PRO A 10 15.16 44.44 34.73
C PRO A 10 14.88 43.38 35.80
N LYS A 11 13.60 43.24 36.16
CA LYS A 11 13.10 42.22 37.09
C LYS A 11 13.28 40.83 36.49
N ALA A 12 13.74 39.87 37.30
CA ALA A 12 13.84 38.47 36.93
C ALA A 12 12.46 37.90 36.55
N ASP A 13 12.39 37.22 35.41
CA ASP A 13 11.21 36.48 34.97
C ASP A 13 10.90 35.34 35.94
N LYS A 14 9.62 35.20 36.26
CA LYS A 14 9.11 34.10 37.08
C LYS A 14 9.28 32.78 36.32
N PRO A 15 9.60 31.66 36.99
CA PRO A 15 9.62 30.35 36.34
C PRO A 15 8.22 30.02 35.81
N SER A 16 8.15 29.62 34.54
CA SER A 16 6.98 29.04 33.90
C SER A 16 6.46 27.85 34.74
N PRO A 17 5.14 27.65 34.82
CA PRO A 17 4.58 26.52 35.57
C PRO A 17 5.07 25.19 34.97
N PRO A 18 5.20 24.13 35.77
CA PRO A 18 5.57 22.80 35.28
C PRO A 18 4.56 22.36 34.20
N ALA A 19 5.07 21.67 33.17
CA ALA A 19 4.28 21.07 32.12
C ALA A 19 3.08 20.31 32.70
N ALA A 20 1.92 20.47 32.07
CA ALA A 20 0.69 19.79 32.46
C ALA A 20 0.92 18.27 32.57
N PRO A 21 0.27 17.57 33.52
CA PRO A 21 0.31 16.11 33.55
C PRO A 21 -0.20 15.59 32.20
N THR A 22 0.57 14.71 31.58
CA THR A 22 0.17 13.95 30.39
C THR A 22 -1.15 13.24 30.70
N GLU A 23 -2.17 13.48 29.88
CA GLU A 23 -3.45 12.77 30.01
C GLU A 23 -3.18 11.25 29.98
N PRO A 24 -3.90 10.45 30.79
CA PRO A 24 -3.73 9.00 30.77
C PRO A 24 -4.02 8.46 29.37
N TRP A 25 -3.25 7.48 28.91
CA TRP A 25 -3.48 6.83 27.61
C TRP A 25 -4.90 6.28 27.49
N THR A 26 -5.50 6.46 26.32
CA THR A 26 -6.85 5.97 26.00
C THR A 26 -6.91 5.41 24.58
N ILE A 27 -7.99 4.71 24.25
CA ILE A 27 -8.25 4.28 22.87
C ILE A 27 -8.34 5.49 21.92
N ALA A 28 -8.83 6.64 22.37
CA ALA A 28 -8.83 7.86 21.57
C ALA A 28 -7.40 8.37 21.28
N SER A 29 -6.47 8.17 22.20
CA SER A 29 -5.04 8.42 21.99
C SER A 29 -4.49 7.50 20.90
N ALA A 30 -4.83 6.20 20.93
CA ALA A 30 -4.44 5.24 19.89
C ALA A 30 -5.02 5.60 18.51
N ARG A 31 -6.31 5.96 18.43
CA ARG A 31 -6.95 6.41 17.18
C ARG A 31 -6.22 7.61 16.56
N THR A 32 -5.85 8.57 17.42
CA THR A 32 -5.13 9.77 17.01
C THR A 32 -3.72 9.42 16.52
N LEU A 33 -3.00 8.60 17.27
CA LEU A 33 -1.61 8.22 16.96
C LEU A 33 -1.49 7.52 15.59
N TYR A 34 -2.34 6.54 15.32
CA TYR A 34 -2.29 5.77 14.07
C TYR A 34 -3.16 6.35 12.95
N ASN A 35 -3.86 7.46 13.21
CA ASN A 35 -4.79 8.13 12.31
C ASN A 35 -5.84 7.19 11.65
N ILE A 36 -6.29 6.16 12.37
CA ILE A 36 -7.18 5.11 11.83
C ILE A 36 -8.50 5.67 11.28
N GLU A 37 -9.01 6.76 11.84
CA GLU A 37 -10.23 7.40 11.36
C GLU A 37 -10.03 8.05 9.99
N GLY A 38 -8.84 8.63 9.74
CA GLY A 38 -8.51 9.34 8.51
C GLY A 38 -8.44 8.40 7.30
N TRP A 39 -7.59 7.37 7.36
CA TRP A 39 -7.42 6.42 6.26
C TRP A 39 -8.45 5.28 6.28
N GLY A 40 -8.95 4.90 7.46
CA GLY A 40 -9.88 3.80 7.63
C GLY A 40 -11.30 4.11 7.17
N ILE A 41 -11.66 5.41 7.11
CA ILE A 41 -12.90 5.93 6.51
C ILE A 41 -14.18 5.18 6.94
N GLY A 42 -14.20 4.73 8.20
CA GLY A 42 -15.32 4.00 8.80
C GLY A 42 -15.34 2.49 8.56
N PHE A 43 -14.41 1.93 7.77
CA PHE A 43 -14.25 0.48 7.64
C PHE A 43 -13.39 -0.15 8.73
N PHE A 44 -12.50 0.64 9.34
CA PHE A 44 -11.60 0.19 10.40
C PHE A 44 -11.72 1.12 11.61
N ASP A 45 -11.72 0.55 12.81
CA ASP A 45 -11.76 1.29 14.08
C ASP A 45 -11.15 0.43 15.20
N ILE A 46 -11.14 0.91 16.44
CA ILE A 46 -10.65 0.21 17.63
C ILE A 46 -11.80 0.02 18.63
N ASN A 47 -12.05 -1.23 19.04
CA ASN A 47 -13.09 -1.54 20.03
C ASN A 47 -12.65 -1.25 21.49
N GLU A 48 -13.54 -1.46 22.45
CA GLU A 48 -13.28 -1.22 23.88
C GLU A 48 -12.20 -2.13 24.48
N ALA A 49 -11.92 -3.28 23.86
CA ALA A 49 -10.84 -4.18 24.26
C ALA A 49 -9.46 -3.70 23.79
N GLY A 50 -9.40 -2.67 22.94
CA GLY A 50 -8.16 -2.21 22.33
C GLY A 50 -7.74 -3.05 21.13
N HIS A 51 -8.68 -3.72 20.47
CA HIS A 51 -8.44 -4.47 19.24
C HIS A 51 -8.96 -3.71 18.03
N VAL A 52 -8.32 -3.88 16.87
CA VAL A 52 -8.82 -3.35 15.61
C VAL A 52 -10.01 -4.17 15.15
N VAL A 53 -11.07 -3.46 14.76
CA VAL A 53 -12.30 -4.04 14.20
C VAL A 53 -12.51 -3.62 12.76
N VAL A 54 -13.10 -4.52 11.98
CA VAL A 54 -13.57 -4.25 10.61
C VAL A 54 -15.08 -4.07 10.58
N ARG A 55 -15.54 -2.99 9.96
CA ARG A 55 -16.95 -2.63 9.75
C ARG A 55 -17.23 -2.49 8.25
N PRO A 56 -17.52 -3.58 7.53
CA PRO A 56 -17.74 -3.54 6.09
C PRO A 56 -18.93 -2.67 5.66
N ASP A 57 -19.95 -2.55 6.52
CA ASP A 57 -21.06 -1.63 6.35
C ASP A 57 -20.92 -0.45 7.33
N ARG A 58 -20.54 0.71 6.79
CA ARG A 58 -20.32 1.94 7.59
C ARG A 58 -21.60 2.42 8.29
N ALA A 59 -22.78 2.03 7.83
CA ALA A 59 -24.04 2.46 8.41
C ALA A 59 -24.49 1.59 9.60
N LYS A 60 -23.85 0.45 9.82
CA LYS A 60 -24.19 -0.52 10.87
C LYS A 60 -23.00 -0.74 11.80
N GLU A 61 -22.84 0.16 12.75
CA GLU A 61 -21.77 0.11 13.75
C GLU A 61 -21.81 -1.16 14.61
N ASP A 62 -22.95 -1.83 14.71
CA ASP A 62 -23.13 -3.08 15.46
C ASP A 62 -22.65 -4.34 14.71
N ARG A 63 -22.32 -4.20 13.41
CA ARG A 63 -21.80 -5.27 12.55
C ARG A 63 -20.28 -5.10 12.37
N GLU A 64 -19.55 -5.44 13.42
CA GLU A 64 -18.09 -5.40 13.44
C GLU A 64 -17.47 -6.79 13.64
N LEU A 65 -16.23 -6.96 13.16
CA LEU A 65 -15.41 -8.16 13.33
C LEU A 65 -14.09 -7.78 13.98
N ASP A 66 -13.76 -8.42 15.10
CA ASP A 66 -12.49 -8.25 15.80
C ASP A 66 -11.37 -9.01 15.06
N LEU A 67 -10.35 -8.28 14.60
CA LEU A 67 -9.24 -8.87 13.83
C LEU A 67 -8.35 -9.77 14.66
N PHE A 68 -8.19 -9.47 15.96
CA PHE A 68 -7.33 -10.25 16.83
C PHE A 68 -8.01 -11.58 17.18
N GLU A 69 -9.30 -11.56 17.51
CA GLU A 69 -10.07 -12.80 17.71
C GLU A 69 -10.11 -13.65 16.45
N LEU A 70 -10.36 -13.04 15.29
CA LEU A 70 -10.34 -13.74 14.00
C LEU A 70 -8.98 -14.40 13.71
N ALA A 71 -7.87 -13.70 13.93
CA ALA A 71 -6.53 -14.24 13.68
C ALA A 71 -6.26 -15.47 14.55
N ASN A 72 -6.67 -15.43 15.83
CA ASN A 72 -6.58 -16.57 16.74
C ASN A 72 -7.47 -17.73 16.29
N ASP A 73 -8.72 -17.45 15.92
CA ASP A 73 -9.67 -18.48 15.46
C ASP A 73 -9.16 -19.20 14.19
N LEU A 74 -8.55 -18.46 13.26
CA LEU A 74 -7.97 -19.02 12.04
C LEU A 74 -6.69 -19.82 12.32
N GLU A 75 -5.84 -19.35 13.24
CA GLU A 75 -4.64 -20.10 13.65
C GLU A 75 -5.03 -21.43 14.32
N GLU A 76 -6.06 -21.45 15.17
CA GLU A 76 -6.60 -22.68 15.76
C GLU A 76 -7.18 -23.66 14.72
N GLN A 77 -7.65 -23.14 13.58
CA GLN A 77 -8.12 -23.91 12.42
C GLN A 77 -6.97 -24.39 11.50
N GLY A 78 -5.71 -24.04 11.83
CA GLY A 78 -4.53 -24.41 11.06
C GLY A 78 -4.17 -23.44 9.93
N VAL A 79 -4.74 -22.23 9.92
CA VAL A 79 -4.40 -21.16 8.98
C VAL A 79 -3.50 -20.15 9.69
N GLY A 80 -2.19 -20.35 9.60
CA GLY A 80 -1.19 -19.49 10.25
C GLY A 80 -0.89 -18.19 9.50
N LEU A 81 -0.27 -17.25 10.23
CA LEU A 81 0.30 -16.01 9.69
C LEU A 81 1.63 -16.30 8.96
N PRO A 82 2.02 -15.50 7.93
CA PRO A 82 1.34 -14.31 7.42
C PRO A 82 0.06 -14.64 6.66
N LEU A 83 -0.93 -13.76 6.82
CA LEU A 83 -2.29 -13.97 6.32
C LEU A 83 -2.86 -12.70 5.68
N LEU A 84 -3.30 -12.82 4.43
CA LEU A 84 -4.06 -11.79 3.74
C LEU A 84 -5.57 -11.99 4.00
N LEU A 85 -6.24 -10.97 4.49
CA LEU A 85 -7.69 -10.97 4.66
C LEU A 85 -8.34 -10.12 3.57
N ARG A 86 -9.38 -10.65 2.92
CA ARG A 86 -10.20 -9.94 1.92
C ARG A 86 -11.65 -9.84 2.41
N PHE A 87 -12.22 -8.64 2.38
CA PHE A 87 -13.56 -8.34 2.85
C PHE A 87 -14.48 -7.98 1.68
N SER A 88 -15.25 -8.95 1.19
CA SER A 88 -16.14 -8.79 0.03
C SER A 88 -17.17 -7.68 0.22
N ASP A 89 -17.69 -7.51 1.43
CA ASP A 89 -18.67 -6.47 1.74
C ASP A 89 -18.08 -5.05 1.64
N ILE A 90 -16.76 -4.88 1.84
CA ILE A 90 -16.09 -3.59 1.59
C ILE A 90 -16.09 -3.29 0.09
N LEU A 91 -15.76 -4.26 -0.77
CA LEU A 91 -15.83 -4.07 -2.23
C LEU A 91 -17.22 -3.64 -2.67
N ARG A 92 -18.26 -4.32 -2.18
CA ARG A 92 -19.67 -3.94 -2.41
C ARG A 92 -19.92 -2.48 -2.02
N SER A 93 -19.57 -2.10 -0.79
CA SER A 93 -19.77 -0.74 -0.28
C SER A 93 -19.04 0.31 -1.12
N ARG A 94 -17.83 0.02 -1.59
CA ARG A 94 -17.06 0.93 -2.47
C ARG A 94 -17.73 1.13 -3.83
N ILE A 95 -18.23 0.04 -4.44
CA ILE A 95 -18.94 0.09 -5.73
C ILE A 95 -20.23 0.90 -5.59
N GLU A 96 -21.05 0.59 -4.57
CA GLU A 96 -22.30 1.29 -4.31
C GLU A 96 -22.05 2.78 -4.04
N SER A 97 -21.11 3.11 -3.15
CA SER A 97 -20.78 4.50 -2.83
C SER A 97 -20.34 5.28 -4.07
N LEU A 98 -19.49 4.72 -4.94
CA LEU A 98 -19.02 5.42 -6.14
C LEU A 98 -20.19 5.73 -7.09
N ASN A 99 -21.05 4.74 -7.36
CA ASN A 99 -22.23 4.91 -8.21
C ASN A 99 -23.24 5.91 -7.61
N GLU A 100 -23.43 5.92 -6.30
CA GLU A 100 -24.28 6.88 -5.60
C GLU A 100 -23.75 8.32 -5.73
N LYS A 101 -22.42 8.54 -5.56
CA LYS A 101 -21.84 9.89 -5.69
C LYS A 101 -22.01 10.45 -7.10
N PHE A 102 -21.78 9.63 -8.12
CA PHE A 102 -22.01 10.02 -9.52
C PHE A 102 -23.49 10.22 -9.83
N SER A 103 -24.38 9.40 -9.28
CA SER A 103 -25.83 9.58 -9.46
C SER A 103 -26.31 10.89 -8.86
N ARG A 104 -25.86 11.21 -7.64
CA ARG A 104 -26.14 12.49 -6.99
C ARG A 104 -25.62 13.68 -7.79
N ALA A 105 -24.36 13.63 -8.24
CA ALA A 105 -23.77 14.68 -9.06
C ALA A 105 -24.57 14.89 -10.37
N ARG A 106 -25.02 13.80 -11.01
CA ARG A 106 -25.85 13.87 -12.21
C ARG A 106 -27.20 14.54 -11.96
N GLU A 107 -27.87 14.19 -10.86
CA GLU A 107 -29.12 14.84 -10.47
C GLU A 107 -28.92 16.33 -10.16
N GLU A 108 -27.89 16.67 -9.40
CA GLU A 108 -27.58 18.04 -8.99
C GLU A 108 -27.31 18.97 -10.19
N TYR A 109 -26.52 18.49 -11.18
CA TYR A 109 -26.12 19.29 -12.34
C TYR A 109 -27.01 19.10 -13.58
N GLY A 110 -28.15 18.40 -13.43
CA GLY A 110 -29.08 18.12 -14.51
C GLY A 110 -28.45 17.35 -15.67
N PHE A 111 -27.53 16.43 -15.37
CA PHE A 111 -26.78 15.67 -16.36
C PHE A 111 -27.62 14.53 -16.93
N THR A 112 -27.89 14.60 -18.24
CA THR A 112 -28.79 13.65 -18.92
C THR A 112 -28.10 12.38 -19.40
N GLY A 113 -26.77 12.37 -19.52
CA GLY A 113 -25.99 11.17 -19.82
C GLY A 113 -26.00 10.17 -18.68
N GLY A 114 -25.70 8.90 -18.98
CA GLY A 114 -25.52 7.85 -17.97
C GLY A 114 -24.12 7.88 -17.32
N TYR A 115 -23.92 7.00 -16.34
CA TYR A 115 -22.62 6.74 -15.72
C TYR A 115 -22.42 5.23 -15.57
N THR A 116 -21.20 4.76 -15.83
CA THR A 116 -20.77 3.38 -15.54
C THR A 116 -19.39 3.38 -14.92
N THR A 117 -19.27 2.76 -13.74
CA THR A 117 -17.97 2.32 -13.23
C THR A 117 -17.46 1.17 -14.09
N VAL A 118 -16.23 1.30 -14.57
CA VAL A 118 -15.50 0.21 -15.22
C VAL A 118 -14.34 -0.17 -14.30
N TYR A 119 -14.18 -1.46 -14.01
CA TYR A 119 -13.09 -1.93 -13.17
C TYR A 119 -11.90 -2.37 -14.03
N PRO A 120 -10.76 -1.67 -13.98
CA PRO A 120 -9.55 -2.10 -14.67
C PRO A 120 -8.90 -3.25 -13.91
N ILE A 121 -8.98 -4.47 -14.48
CA ILE A 121 -8.55 -5.68 -13.77
C ILE A 121 -7.04 -5.70 -13.49
N LYS A 122 -6.26 -4.86 -14.18
CA LYS A 122 -4.82 -4.66 -13.90
C LYS A 122 -4.49 -4.31 -12.45
N VAL A 123 -5.45 -3.77 -11.71
CA VAL A 123 -5.29 -3.38 -10.31
C VAL A 123 -5.33 -4.61 -9.39
N ASN A 124 -6.20 -5.59 -9.70
CA ASN A 124 -6.28 -6.87 -9.00
C ASN A 124 -7.01 -7.88 -9.89
N GLN A 125 -6.26 -8.80 -10.51
CA GLN A 125 -6.77 -9.81 -11.43
C GLN A 125 -7.23 -11.08 -10.71
N GLN A 126 -7.14 -11.12 -9.37
CA GLN A 126 -7.53 -12.30 -8.61
C GLN A 126 -8.98 -12.64 -8.92
N ARG A 127 -9.21 -13.89 -9.33
CA ARG A 127 -10.48 -14.32 -9.91
C ARG A 127 -11.67 -13.93 -9.02
N HIS A 128 -11.59 -14.22 -7.73
CA HIS A 128 -12.64 -13.90 -6.76
C HIS A 128 -12.92 -12.40 -6.63
N VAL A 129 -11.89 -11.55 -6.68
CA VAL A 129 -12.07 -10.09 -6.64
C VAL A 129 -12.84 -9.62 -7.87
N VAL A 130 -12.49 -10.12 -9.06
CA VAL A 130 -13.17 -9.75 -10.31
C VAL A 130 -14.61 -10.30 -10.34
N GLU A 131 -14.83 -11.54 -9.90
CA GLU A 131 -16.16 -12.15 -9.77
C GLU A 131 -17.06 -11.35 -8.82
N GLU A 132 -16.56 -10.98 -7.65
CA GLU A 132 -17.29 -10.18 -6.65
C GLU A 132 -17.62 -8.77 -7.16
N ILE A 133 -16.67 -8.11 -7.84
CA ILE A 133 -16.92 -6.79 -8.45
C ILE A 133 -18.05 -6.86 -9.48
N VAL A 134 -18.07 -7.91 -10.31
CA VAL A 134 -19.12 -8.15 -11.28
C VAL A 134 -20.45 -8.46 -10.61
N GLU A 135 -20.45 -9.34 -9.61
CA GLU A 135 -21.65 -9.73 -8.89
C GLU A 135 -22.29 -8.53 -8.16
N PHE A 136 -21.50 -7.81 -7.37
CA PHE A 136 -21.96 -6.69 -6.56
C PHE A 136 -22.29 -5.47 -7.43
N GLY A 137 -21.60 -5.31 -8.56
CA GLY A 137 -21.83 -4.26 -9.53
C GLY A 137 -23.00 -4.48 -10.49
N LYS A 138 -23.67 -5.63 -10.44
CA LYS A 138 -24.72 -6.00 -11.41
C LYS A 138 -25.88 -5.00 -11.47
N SER A 139 -26.33 -4.48 -10.34
CA SER A 139 -27.42 -3.49 -10.28
C SER A 139 -27.02 -2.13 -10.86
N ALA A 140 -25.73 -1.78 -10.77
CA ALA A 140 -25.17 -0.54 -11.29
C ALA A 140 -24.65 -0.69 -12.73
N GLY A 141 -24.60 -1.90 -13.28
CA GLY A 141 -24.07 -2.18 -14.62
C GLY A 141 -22.55 -1.99 -14.70
N VAL A 142 -21.79 -2.44 -13.71
CA VAL A 142 -20.32 -2.37 -13.71
C VAL A 142 -19.74 -3.05 -14.95
N GLY A 143 -18.83 -2.35 -15.62
CA GLY A 143 -18.02 -2.87 -16.72
C GLY A 143 -16.62 -3.31 -16.27
N LEU A 144 -15.87 -3.90 -17.19
CA LEU A 144 -14.49 -4.35 -16.99
C LEU A 144 -13.55 -3.70 -18.01
N GLU A 145 -12.35 -3.35 -17.59
CA GLU A 145 -11.28 -2.90 -18.48
C GLU A 145 -10.14 -3.90 -18.48
N CYS A 146 -9.60 -4.15 -19.67
CA CYS A 146 -8.42 -4.96 -19.90
C CYS A 146 -7.37 -4.15 -20.65
N GLY A 147 -6.14 -4.21 -20.17
CA GLY A 147 -4.96 -3.57 -20.77
C GLY A 147 -4.06 -4.53 -21.54
N SER A 148 -4.40 -5.83 -21.62
CA SER A 148 -3.60 -6.83 -22.31
C SER A 148 -4.41 -8.03 -22.81
N LYS A 149 -3.81 -8.83 -23.70
CA LYS A 149 -4.46 -10.03 -24.26
C LYS A 149 -4.85 -11.06 -23.20
N PRO A 150 -3.99 -11.44 -22.22
CA PRO A 150 -4.38 -12.37 -21.15
C PRO A 150 -5.53 -11.82 -20.29
N GLU A 151 -5.52 -10.53 -20.00
CA GLU A 151 -6.60 -9.86 -19.27
C GLU A 151 -7.92 -9.93 -20.03
N LEU A 152 -7.91 -9.68 -21.35
CA LEU A 152 -9.11 -9.82 -22.18
C LEU A 152 -9.61 -11.29 -22.21
N GLN A 153 -8.71 -12.28 -22.24
CA GLN A 153 -9.11 -13.69 -22.14
C GLN A 153 -9.78 -14.00 -20.80
N ALA A 154 -9.23 -13.50 -19.69
CA ALA A 154 -9.83 -13.66 -18.37
C ALA A 154 -11.23 -13.01 -18.30
N VAL A 155 -11.37 -11.78 -18.78
CA VAL A 155 -12.64 -11.03 -18.80
C VAL A 155 -13.70 -11.75 -19.63
N LEU A 156 -13.36 -12.25 -20.82
CA LEU A 156 -14.31 -12.97 -21.68
C LEU A 156 -14.67 -14.35 -21.15
N GLY A 157 -13.81 -14.96 -20.31
CA GLY A 157 -14.05 -16.26 -19.69
C GLY A 157 -14.72 -16.20 -18.32
N LEU A 158 -14.97 -14.99 -17.78
CA LEU A 158 -15.39 -14.79 -16.40
C LEU A 158 -16.82 -15.27 -16.11
N ALA A 159 -17.77 -14.99 -17.02
CA ALA A 159 -19.19 -15.25 -16.82
C ALA A 159 -19.86 -15.77 -18.10
N GLU A 160 -20.97 -16.49 -17.93
CA GLU A 160 -21.76 -17.02 -19.07
C GLU A 160 -22.57 -15.93 -19.80
N HIS A 161 -22.78 -14.78 -19.18
CA HIS A 161 -23.56 -13.66 -19.73
C HIS A 161 -22.68 -12.58 -20.37
N THR A 162 -23.28 -11.84 -21.31
CA THR A 162 -22.58 -10.88 -22.16
C THR A 162 -23.05 -9.43 -21.95
N ASP A 163 -23.67 -9.14 -20.82
CA ASP A 163 -24.23 -7.82 -20.47
C ASP A 163 -23.19 -6.81 -19.97
N HIS A 164 -21.95 -7.22 -19.73
CA HIS A 164 -20.87 -6.31 -19.30
C HIS A 164 -20.36 -5.43 -20.45
N LEU A 165 -20.16 -4.16 -20.12
CA LEU A 165 -19.34 -3.24 -20.91
C LEU A 165 -17.86 -3.60 -20.73
N ILE A 166 -17.14 -3.76 -21.83
CA ILE A 166 -15.71 -4.07 -21.84
C ILE A 166 -14.94 -2.92 -22.52
N VAL A 167 -13.96 -2.35 -21.83
CA VAL A 167 -13.02 -1.38 -22.41
C VAL A 167 -11.68 -2.06 -22.66
N CYS A 168 -11.16 -1.95 -23.88
CA CYS A 168 -9.89 -2.56 -24.27
C CYS A 168 -8.81 -1.50 -24.49
N ASN A 169 -7.85 -1.40 -23.57
CA ASN A 169 -6.67 -0.56 -23.69
C ASN A 169 -5.40 -1.40 -23.97
N GLY A 170 -4.23 -0.76 -23.94
CA GLY A 170 -2.93 -1.39 -24.11
C GLY A 170 -2.50 -1.59 -25.56
N TYR A 171 -1.35 -2.25 -25.76
CA TYR A 171 -0.84 -2.52 -27.10
C TYR A 171 -1.61 -3.69 -27.73
N LYS A 172 -2.15 -3.49 -28.94
CA LYS A 172 -3.07 -4.45 -29.58
C LYS A 172 -2.49 -4.99 -30.88
N ASP A 173 -2.27 -6.29 -30.92
CA ASP A 173 -1.95 -7.03 -32.15
C ASP A 173 -3.23 -7.58 -32.82
N GLU A 174 -3.06 -8.29 -33.93
CA GLU A 174 -4.19 -8.88 -34.67
C GLU A 174 -4.98 -9.90 -33.83
N GLU A 175 -4.30 -10.64 -32.96
CA GLU A 175 -4.91 -11.64 -32.08
C GLU A 175 -5.79 -10.98 -31.02
N PHE A 176 -5.29 -9.91 -30.37
CA PHE A 176 -6.07 -9.09 -29.46
C PHE A 176 -7.32 -8.53 -30.15
N MET A 177 -7.16 -7.90 -31.32
CA MET A 177 -8.29 -7.29 -32.06
C MET A 177 -9.34 -8.34 -32.42
N ARG A 178 -8.91 -9.52 -32.85
CA ARG A 178 -9.79 -10.65 -33.17
C ARG A 178 -10.55 -11.12 -31.93
N LEU A 179 -9.89 -11.25 -30.79
CA LEU A 179 -10.51 -11.63 -29.53
C LEU A 179 -11.56 -10.60 -29.06
N ALA A 180 -11.24 -9.31 -29.13
CA ALA A 180 -12.17 -8.24 -28.75
C ALA A 180 -13.43 -8.23 -29.65
N LEU A 181 -13.24 -8.42 -30.96
CA LEU A 181 -14.35 -8.50 -31.91
C LEU A 181 -15.17 -9.80 -31.79
N MET A 182 -14.54 -10.91 -31.39
CA MET A 182 -15.25 -12.12 -31.01
C MET A 182 -16.17 -11.84 -29.81
N GLY A 183 -15.66 -11.16 -28.77
CA GLY A 183 -16.47 -10.73 -27.62
C GLY A 183 -17.67 -9.87 -28.05
N GLN A 184 -17.44 -8.89 -28.92
CA GLN A 184 -18.53 -8.06 -29.45
C GLN A 184 -19.57 -8.91 -30.22
N LYS A 185 -19.12 -9.89 -30.99
CA LYS A 185 -20.00 -10.80 -31.76
C LYS A 185 -20.80 -11.75 -30.86
N LEU A 186 -20.27 -12.10 -29.70
CA LEU A 186 -20.97 -12.89 -28.68
C LEU A 186 -22.05 -12.10 -27.94
N GLY A 187 -22.02 -10.76 -28.03
CA GLY A 187 -23.04 -9.86 -27.48
C GLY A 187 -22.52 -8.83 -26.49
N HIS A 188 -21.23 -8.88 -26.12
CA HIS A 188 -20.65 -7.88 -25.23
C HIS A 188 -20.65 -6.50 -25.86
N GLN A 189 -20.84 -5.45 -25.03
CA GLN A 189 -20.56 -4.09 -25.44
C GLN A 189 -19.06 -3.82 -25.31
N VAL A 190 -18.31 -3.99 -26.39
CA VAL A 190 -16.84 -3.85 -26.39
C VAL A 190 -16.43 -2.51 -27.01
N PHE A 191 -15.66 -1.70 -26.29
CA PHE A 191 -14.97 -0.53 -26.81
C PHE A 191 -13.48 -0.84 -27.03
N ILE A 192 -13.09 -0.94 -28.30
CA ILE A 192 -11.68 -1.10 -28.65
C ILE A 192 -11.03 0.29 -28.72
N VAL A 193 -10.29 0.68 -27.69
CA VAL A 193 -9.67 2.00 -27.61
C VAL A 193 -8.41 2.04 -28.48
N LEU A 194 -8.44 2.86 -29.53
CA LEU A 194 -7.29 3.10 -30.38
C LEU A 194 -6.27 3.97 -29.64
N GLU A 195 -5.09 3.42 -29.40
CA GLU A 195 -3.97 4.07 -28.73
C GLU A 195 -2.82 4.40 -29.70
N GLN A 196 -2.80 3.75 -30.87
CA GLN A 196 -1.89 4.05 -31.97
C GLN A 196 -2.62 4.16 -33.30
N LEU A 197 -2.18 5.09 -34.17
CA LEU A 197 -2.85 5.35 -35.44
C LEU A 197 -2.86 4.12 -36.37
N SER A 198 -1.87 3.24 -36.27
CA SER A 198 -1.78 2.00 -37.07
C SER A 198 -2.81 0.95 -36.68
N GLU A 199 -3.37 1.00 -35.47
CA GLU A 199 -4.32 0.00 -34.97
C GLU A 199 -5.64 0.03 -35.73
N VAL A 200 -6.04 1.17 -36.30
CA VAL A 200 -7.29 1.30 -37.06
C VAL A 200 -7.30 0.40 -38.31
N ASP A 201 -6.16 0.23 -38.96
CA ASP A 201 -6.06 -0.64 -40.15
C ASP A 201 -6.23 -2.11 -39.79
N VAL A 202 -5.61 -2.52 -38.68
CA VAL A 202 -5.72 -3.89 -38.17
C VAL A 202 -7.16 -4.16 -37.71
N LEU A 203 -7.76 -3.22 -36.97
CA LEU A 203 -9.13 -3.32 -36.50
C LEU A 203 -10.11 -3.52 -37.67
N LEU A 204 -10.02 -2.69 -38.71
CA LEU A 204 -10.92 -2.76 -39.87
C LEU A 204 -10.72 -4.06 -40.65
N LYS A 205 -9.47 -4.48 -40.89
CA LYS A 205 -9.15 -5.75 -41.56
C LYS A 205 -9.80 -6.93 -40.82
N VAL A 206 -9.59 -7.03 -39.51
CA VAL A 206 -10.13 -8.14 -38.71
C VAL A 206 -11.64 -8.10 -38.60
N ALA A 207 -12.21 -6.89 -38.49
CA ALA A 207 -13.66 -6.68 -38.48
C ALA A 207 -14.32 -7.19 -39.78
N ASP A 208 -13.72 -6.90 -40.93
CA ASP A 208 -14.18 -7.39 -42.24
C ASP A 208 -14.09 -8.92 -42.34
N GLU A 209 -12.98 -9.51 -41.86
CA GLU A 209 -12.79 -10.97 -41.83
C GLU A 209 -13.82 -11.69 -40.93
N LEU A 210 -14.25 -11.06 -39.83
CA LEU A 210 -15.24 -11.62 -38.90
C LEU A 210 -16.69 -11.23 -39.24
N GLY A 211 -16.91 -10.29 -40.15
CA GLY A 211 -18.22 -9.73 -40.47
C GLY A 211 -18.85 -9.00 -39.29
N VAL A 212 -18.08 -8.23 -38.53
CA VAL A 212 -18.52 -7.46 -37.35
C VAL A 212 -18.37 -5.97 -37.65
N ASN A 213 -19.36 -5.13 -37.29
CA ASN A 213 -19.13 -3.68 -37.27
C ASN A 213 -18.45 -3.33 -35.93
N PRO A 214 -17.16 -2.98 -35.90
CA PRO A 214 -16.44 -2.75 -34.66
C PRO A 214 -16.96 -1.50 -33.96
N THR A 215 -16.98 -1.51 -32.62
CA THR A 215 -17.14 -0.30 -31.82
C THR A 215 -15.78 0.09 -31.24
N ALA A 216 -15.36 1.32 -31.52
CA ALA A 216 -14.03 1.83 -31.16
C ALA A 216 -14.10 3.07 -30.27
N GLY A 217 -13.08 3.21 -29.44
CA GLY A 217 -12.74 4.45 -28.76
C GLY A 217 -11.42 5.02 -29.29
N VAL A 218 -11.05 6.20 -28.83
CA VAL A 218 -9.71 6.77 -29.06
C VAL A 218 -9.15 7.33 -27.77
N ARG A 219 -7.91 6.97 -27.46
CA ARG A 219 -7.18 7.57 -26.35
C ARG A 219 -6.48 8.84 -26.80
N ILE A 220 -6.75 9.95 -26.12
CA ILE A 220 -6.21 11.26 -26.46
C ILE A 220 -5.05 11.60 -25.51
N LYS A 221 -3.93 12.06 -26.08
CA LYS A 221 -2.84 12.64 -25.30
C LYS A 221 -3.19 14.07 -24.91
N LEU A 222 -3.31 14.31 -23.61
CA LEU A 222 -3.55 15.64 -23.06
C LEU A 222 -2.23 16.39 -22.88
N TYR A 223 -2.26 17.71 -23.01
CA TYR A 223 -1.17 18.58 -22.58
C TYR A 223 -1.10 18.66 -21.06
N SER A 224 -2.26 18.62 -20.41
CA SER A 224 -2.37 18.54 -18.95
C SER A 224 -1.73 17.24 -18.43
N GLU A 225 -0.73 17.36 -17.56
CA GLU A 225 -0.07 16.23 -16.91
C GLU A 225 -0.83 15.83 -15.62
N GLY A 226 -0.63 14.60 -15.14
CA GLY A 226 -1.09 14.18 -13.81
C GLY A 226 -0.22 14.73 -12.68
N SER A 227 -0.52 14.33 -11.45
CA SER A 227 0.32 14.59 -10.27
C SER A 227 0.80 13.29 -9.64
N GLY A 228 1.76 13.40 -8.72
CA GLY A 228 2.28 12.28 -7.95
C GLY A 228 3.28 11.39 -8.71
N ARG A 229 3.58 10.22 -8.12
CA ARG A 229 4.59 9.26 -8.62
C ARG A 229 4.31 8.72 -10.02
N TRP A 230 3.03 8.69 -10.40
CA TRP A 230 2.57 8.15 -11.69
C TRP A 230 2.33 9.23 -12.75
N ALA A 231 2.73 10.49 -12.53
CA ALA A 231 2.50 11.60 -13.47
C ALA A 231 3.00 11.30 -14.90
N LYS A 232 4.10 10.54 -15.05
CA LYS A 232 4.68 10.15 -16.35
C LYS A 232 3.79 9.20 -17.17
N SER A 233 2.83 8.54 -16.54
CA SER A 233 1.89 7.62 -17.20
C SER A 233 0.79 8.37 -17.97
N GLY A 234 0.55 9.64 -17.65
CA GLY A 234 -0.37 10.56 -18.33
C GLY A 234 0.33 11.61 -19.20
N GLY A 235 -0.45 12.51 -19.78
CA GLY A 235 0.03 13.68 -20.53
C GLY A 235 0.69 13.38 -21.89
N GLU A 236 1.35 14.39 -22.46
CA GLU A 236 1.92 14.37 -23.81
C GLU A 236 3.00 13.27 -23.99
N LYS A 237 3.78 13.05 -22.92
CA LYS A 237 4.88 12.08 -22.87
C LYS A 237 4.43 10.64 -22.65
N SER A 238 3.13 10.39 -22.47
CA SER A 238 2.62 9.04 -22.27
C SER A 238 3.00 8.10 -23.42
N LYS A 239 3.23 6.83 -23.10
CA LYS A 239 3.52 5.77 -24.09
C LYS A 239 2.35 5.52 -25.05
N PHE A 240 1.13 5.81 -24.60
CA PHE A 240 -0.10 5.49 -25.31
C PHE A 240 -0.93 6.74 -25.62
N GLY A 241 -1.81 6.63 -26.61
CA GLY A 241 -2.70 7.69 -27.05
C GLY A 241 -2.22 8.43 -28.29
N LEU A 242 -3.16 9.07 -28.96
CA LEU A 242 -2.92 9.87 -30.16
C LEU A 242 -2.65 11.32 -29.79
N SER A 243 -1.62 11.90 -30.40
CA SER A 243 -1.47 13.36 -30.45
C SER A 243 -2.61 13.98 -31.27
N THR A 244 -2.86 15.28 -31.09
CA THR A 244 -3.88 16.02 -31.84
C THR A 244 -3.76 15.80 -33.36
N ALA A 245 -2.53 15.82 -33.90
CA ALA A 245 -2.28 15.58 -35.33
C ALA A 245 -2.55 14.11 -35.75
N GLN A 246 -2.36 13.14 -34.86
CA GLN A 246 -2.75 11.75 -35.13
C GLN A 246 -4.27 11.58 -35.07
N LEU A 247 -4.93 12.22 -34.11
CA LEU A 247 -6.38 12.20 -33.95
C LEU A 247 -7.10 12.77 -35.17
N VAL A 248 -6.68 13.95 -35.67
CA VAL A 248 -7.26 14.53 -36.89
C VAL A 248 -7.07 13.59 -38.08
N ARG A 249 -5.89 12.99 -38.25
CA ARG A 249 -5.62 12.00 -39.31
C ARG A 249 -6.50 10.76 -39.20
N LEU A 250 -6.77 10.28 -37.97
CA LEU A 250 -7.68 9.17 -37.74
C LEU A 250 -9.10 9.53 -38.21
N VAL A 251 -9.61 10.69 -37.81
CA VAL A 251 -10.95 11.16 -38.19
C VAL A 251 -11.06 11.35 -39.71
N ASP A 252 -10.09 12.01 -40.34
CA ASP A 252 -10.06 12.20 -41.80
C ASP A 252 -10.04 10.86 -42.56
N LYS A 253 -9.25 9.90 -42.06
CA LYS A 253 -9.20 8.55 -42.63
C LYS A 253 -10.54 7.85 -42.53
N LEU A 254 -11.14 7.81 -41.34
CA LEU A 254 -12.46 7.20 -41.10
C LEU A 254 -13.55 7.87 -41.93
N LYS A 255 -13.51 9.20 -42.08
CA LYS A 255 -14.41 9.97 -42.94
C LYS A 255 -14.27 9.59 -44.41
N THR A 256 -13.05 9.45 -44.91
CA THR A 256 -12.77 9.08 -46.30
C THR A 256 -13.33 7.71 -46.65
N ILE A 257 -13.27 6.75 -45.73
CA ILE A 257 -13.79 5.39 -45.93
C ILE A 257 -15.24 5.22 -45.49
N GLY A 258 -15.91 6.29 -45.03
CA GLY A 258 -17.31 6.26 -44.61
C GLY A 258 -17.56 5.46 -43.31
N ARG A 259 -16.58 5.41 -42.39
CA ARG A 259 -16.61 4.63 -41.14
C ARG A 259 -16.47 5.50 -39.88
N LEU A 260 -16.96 6.74 -39.91
CA LEU A 260 -16.99 7.58 -38.69
C LEU A 260 -17.91 7.02 -37.61
N ASP A 261 -18.86 6.17 -37.99
CA ASP A 261 -19.84 5.55 -37.09
C ASP A 261 -19.20 4.65 -36.03
N ILE A 262 -18.02 4.07 -36.32
CA ILE A 262 -17.36 3.13 -35.40
C ILE A 262 -16.77 3.85 -34.18
N LEU A 263 -16.43 5.13 -34.31
CA LEU A 263 -15.76 5.88 -33.25
C LEU A 263 -16.81 6.47 -32.31
N LYS A 264 -16.96 5.87 -31.13
CA LYS A 264 -18.04 6.16 -30.17
C LYS A 264 -17.56 6.67 -28.81
N LEU A 265 -16.28 6.48 -28.48
CA LEU A 265 -15.74 6.78 -27.16
C LEU A 265 -14.48 7.63 -27.26
N ILE A 266 -14.35 8.64 -26.40
CA ILE A 266 -13.05 9.28 -26.12
C ILE A 266 -12.57 8.82 -24.75
N HIS A 267 -11.28 8.51 -24.66
CA HIS A 267 -10.63 8.06 -23.44
C HIS A 267 -9.42 8.95 -23.16
N PHE A 268 -9.17 9.24 -21.88
CA PHE A 268 -7.89 9.79 -21.43
C PHE A 268 -7.54 9.20 -20.08
N HIS A 269 -6.26 9.28 -19.73
CA HIS A 269 -5.79 8.78 -18.45
C HIS A 269 -4.68 9.69 -17.92
N LEU A 270 -4.89 10.25 -16.74
CA LEU A 270 -3.93 11.17 -16.09
C LEU A 270 -2.84 10.43 -15.31
N GLY A 271 -3.02 9.15 -15.04
CA GLY A 271 -2.18 8.34 -14.15
C GLY A 271 -2.98 7.76 -12.98
N SER A 272 -2.32 6.94 -12.15
CA SER A 272 -2.89 6.44 -10.89
C SER A 272 -2.62 7.43 -9.76
N GLN A 273 -3.46 7.45 -8.72
CA GLN A 273 -3.26 8.24 -7.49
C GLN A 273 -2.97 9.73 -7.77
N ILE A 274 -3.92 10.41 -8.42
CA ILE A 274 -3.82 11.86 -8.60
C ILE A 274 -4.10 12.51 -7.25
N THR A 275 -3.10 13.17 -6.66
CA THR A 275 -3.16 13.64 -5.26
C THR A 275 -3.86 14.99 -5.13
N ASP A 276 -4.01 15.71 -6.23
CA ASP A 276 -4.58 17.07 -6.27
C ASP A 276 -5.66 17.21 -7.34
N ILE A 277 -6.87 17.52 -6.89
CA ILE A 277 -8.08 17.66 -7.71
C ILE A 277 -7.92 18.65 -8.86
N ARG A 278 -7.04 19.65 -8.72
CA ARG A 278 -6.80 20.66 -9.77
C ARG A 278 -6.30 20.03 -11.07
N TYR A 279 -5.51 18.97 -11.00
CA TYR A 279 -5.02 18.26 -12.20
C TYR A 279 -6.14 17.50 -12.90
N ILE A 280 -7.07 16.93 -12.13
CA ILE A 280 -8.28 16.29 -12.67
C ILE A 280 -9.13 17.32 -13.40
N LYS A 281 -9.37 18.49 -12.78
CA LYS A 281 -10.09 19.61 -13.40
C LYS A 281 -9.47 20.06 -14.71
N SER A 282 -8.15 20.26 -14.73
CA SER A 282 -7.44 20.67 -15.96
C SER A 282 -7.56 19.62 -17.07
N GLY A 283 -7.41 18.33 -16.74
CA GLY A 283 -7.61 17.24 -17.70
C GLY A 283 -9.04 17.18 -18.26
N LEU A 284 -10.05 17.36 -17.40
CA LEU A 284 -11.46 17.40 -17.80
C LEU A 284 -11.79 18.61 -18.69
N GLN A 285 -11.24 19.79 -18.38
CA GLN A 285 -11.42 20.98 -19.21
C GLN A 285 -10.83 20.78 -20.61
N GLU A 286 -9.70 20.09 -20.71
CA GLU A 286 -9.07 19.80 -21.99
C GLU A 286 -9.88 18.74 -22.78
N VAL A 287 -10.26 17.62 -22.15
CA VAL A 287 -10.99 16.54 -22.83
C VAL A 287 -12.37 16.98 -23.32
N THR A 288 -13.06 17.86 -22.59
CA THR A 288 -14.37 18.37 -22.99
C THR A 288 -14.30 19.24 -24.24
N ARG A 289 -13.18 19.93 -24.47
CA ARG A 289 -12.93 20.61 -25.75
C ARG A 289 -12.69 19.61 -26.88
N TYR A 290 -11.95 18.53 -26.65
CA TYR A 290 -11.83 17.45 -27.63
C TYR A 290 -13.18 16.81 -27.98
N TYR A 291 -14.04 16.58 -26.97
CA TYR A 291 -15.40 16.09 -27.18
C TYR A 291 -16.18 17.03 -28.12
N ALA A 292 -16.19 18.34 -27.82
CA ALA A 292 -16.91 19.31 -28.61
C ALA A 292 -16.41 19.41 -30.06
N GLU A 293 -15.10 19.47 -30.25
CA GLU A 293 -14.48 19.53 -31.58
C GLU A 293 -14.77 18.26 -32.39
N LEU A 294 -14.65 17.07 -31.81
CA LEU A 294 -14.94 15.81 -32.52
C LEU A 294 -16.42 15.70 -32.92
N ARG A 295 -17.36 16.12 -32.07
CA ARG A 295 -18.78 16.23 -32.43
C ARG A 295 -18.98 17.23 -33.57
N GLY A 296 -18.30 18.38 -33.53
CA GLY A 296 -18.30 19.38 -34.60
C GLY A 296 -17.73 18.88 -35.94
N MET A 297 -16.78 17.94 -35.90
CA MET A 297 -16.26 17.24 -37.08
C MET A 297 -17.22 16.18 -37.65
N GLY A 298 -18.34 15.92 -36.97
CA GLY A 298 -19.37 14.96 -37.36
C GLY A 298 -19.17 13.56 -36.78
N VAL A 299 -18.29 13.38 -35.80
CA VAL A 299 -18.12 12.11 -35.09
C VAL A 299 -19.22 11.96 -34.04
N ASP A 300 -19.93 10.83 -34.05
CA ASP A 300 -21.00 10.56 -33.08
C ASP A 300 -20.43 9.96 -31.78
N ILE A 301 -19.61 10.74 -31.06
CA ILE A 301 -19.10 10.34 -29.74
C ILE A 301 -20.28 10.28 -28.76
N THR A 302 -20.43 9.14 -28.12
CA THR A 302 -21.50 8.82 -27.15
C THR A 302 -20.97 8.60 -25.74
N HIS A 303 -19.68 8.28 -25.59
CA HIS A 303 -19.05 7.99 -24.30
C HIS A 303 -17.81 8.87 -24.07
N VAL A 304 -17.65 9.34 -22.84
CA VAL A 304 -16.42 9.98 -22.34
C VAL A 304 -15.93 9.15 -21.17
N ASP A 305 -14.78 8.53 -21.38
CA ASP A 305 -14.08 7.76 -20.38
C ASP A 305 -12.98 8.62 -19.75
N VAL A 306 -13.14 8.90 -18.46
CA VAL A 306 -12.21 9.72 -17.68
C VAL A 306 -11.02 8.92 -17.14
N GLY A 307 -10.98 7.61 -17.44
CA GLY A 307 -9.95 6.69 -16.99
C GLY A 307 -9.89 6.57 -15.48
N GLY A 308 -8.77 6.04 -14.99
CA GLY A 308 -8.46 6.02 -13.56
C GLY A 308 -7.88 7.34 -13.07
N GLY A 309 -7.44 7.36 -11.81
CA GLY A 309 -6.74 8.50 -11.21
C GLY A 309 -7.36 8.99 -9.91
N LEU A 310 -8.61 8.61 -9.63
CA LEU A 310 -9.22 8.72 -8.31
C LEU A 310 -8.30 8.03 -7.29
N GLY A 311 -7.68 8.84 -6.43
CA GLY A 311 -6.71 8.38 -5.45
C GLY A 311 -7.35 7.89 -4.16
N VAL A 312 -6.50 7.33 -3.30
CA VAL A 312 -6.85 6.83 -1.97
C VAL A 312 -6.02 7.59 -0.94
N ASP A 313 -6.65 8.00 0.15
CA ASP A 313 -5.95 8.63 1.27
C ASP A 313 -5.33 7.53 2.16
N TYR A 314 -4.08 7.17 1.89
CA TYR A 314 -3.36 6.13 2.64
C TYR A 314 -2.83 6.64 3.97
N ASP A 315 -2.46 7.93 4.07
CA ASP A 315 -1.95 8.50 5.33
C ASP A 315 -3.06 9.14 6.18
N GLY A 316 -4.24 9.37 5.61
CA GLY A 316 -5.42 9.95 6.27
C GLY A 316 -5.29 11.46 6.51
N SER A 317 -4.33 12.13 5.85
CA SER A 317 -4.06 13.56 6.04
C SER A 317 -4.96 14.47 5.21
N SER A 318 -5.69 13.92 4.22
CA SER A 318 -6.51 14.67 3.26
C SER A 318 -5.75 15.83 2.61
N SER A 319 -4.49 15.58 2.26
CA SER A 319 -3.55 16.53 1.69
C SER A 319 -3.10 16.15 0.27
N THR A 320 -2.25 16.98 -0.34
CA THR A 320 -1.61 16.67 -1.64
C THR A 320 -0.31 15.85 -1.49
N SER A 321 -0.08 15.21 -0.33
CA SER A 321 1.07 14.31 -0.14
C SER A 321 1.04 13.18 -1.17
N GLN A 322 2.16 12.49 -1.36
CA GLN A 322 2.22 11.35 -2.29
C GLN A 322 1.37 10.16 -1.85
N ALA A 323 1.09 10.05 -0.55
CA ALA A 323 0.28 8.99 0.05
C ALA A 323 -1.18 9.42 0.28
N SER A 324 -1.58 10.62 -0.16
CA SER A 324 -2.88 11.21 0.16
C SER A 324 -3.59 11.77 -1.08
N VAL A 325 -4.83 12.21 -0.89
CA VAL A 325 -5.58 13.07 -1.83
C VAL A 325 -6.17 14.28 -1.10
N ASN A 326 -6.27 15.43 -1.78
CA ASN A 326 -6.87 16.65 -1.21
C ASN A 326 -8.37 16.82 -1.50
N TYR A 327 -9.04 15.75 -1.93
CA TYR A 327 -10.43 15.78 -2.39
C TYR A 327 -11.21 14.57 -1.94
N THR A 328 -12.52 14.74 -1.87
CA THR A 328 -13.44 13.65 -1.52
C THR A 328 -13.95 12.91 -2.76
N LEU A 329 -14.52 11.72 -2.55
CA LEU A 329 -15.21 10.98 -3.61
C LEU A 329 -16.36 11.78 -4.24
N GLN A 330 -17.09 12.56 -3.43
CA GLN A 330 -18.19 13.39 -3.92
C GLN A 330 -17.65 14.55 -4.76
N GLU A 331 -16.62 15.26 -4.28
CA GLU A 331 -15.99 16.35 -5.05
C GLU A 331 -15.47 15.87 -6.40
N TYR A 332 -14.82 14.70 -6.45
CA TYR A 332 -14.39 14.08 -7.71
C TYR A 332 -15.56 13.84 -8.68
N ALA A 333 -16.65 13.25 -8.19
CA ALA A 333 -17.84 13.00 -9.00
C ALA A 333 -18.48 14.32 -9.48
N ASP A 334 -18.57 15.32 -8.59
CA ASP A 334 -19.11 16.63 -8.89
C ASP A 334 -18.30 17.32 -9.99
N ASP A 335 -16.97 17.34 -9.87
CA ASP A 335 -16.08 17.99 -10.81
C ASP A 335 -16.12 17.34 -12.20
N VAL A 336 -16.17 16.00 -12.26
CA VAL A 336 -16.32 15.25 -13.52
C VAL A 336 -17.64 15.61 -14.19
N VAL A 337 -18.75 15.49 -13.47
CA VAL A 337 -20.09 15.71 -14.03
C VAL A 337 -20.29 17.18 -14.40
N TYR A 338 -19.98 18.10 -13.49
CA TYR A 338 -20.13 19.54 -13.70
C TYR A 338 -19.34 20.02 -14.93
N THR A 339 -18.07 19.63 -15.04
CA THR A 339 -17.20 20.10 -16.13
C THR A 339 -17.71 19.62 -17.49
N ILE A 340 -18.13 18.35 -17.59
CA ILE A 340 -18.70 17.81 -18.84
C ILE A 340 -20.05 18.44 -19.14
N ALA A 341 -20.91 18.62 -18.12
CA ALA A 341 -22.22 19.23 -18.26
C ALA A 341 -22.15 20.66 -18.80
N GLU A 342 -21.28 21.49 -18.21
CA GLU A 342 -21.08 22.88 -18.61
C GLU A 342 -20.56 22.98 -20.04
N ALA A 343 -19.57 22.16 -20.41
CA ALA A 343 -19.08 22.14 -21.78
C ALA A 343 -20.17 21.72 -22.79
N CYS A 344 -20.98 20.71 -22.46
CA CYS A 344 -22.09 20.31 -23.32
C CYS A 344 -23.14 21.41 -23.48
N ARG A 345 -23.44 22.15 -22.40
CA ARG A 345 -24.36 23.31 -22.44
C ARG A 345 -23.81 24.45 -23.27
N GLU A 346 -22.53 24.80 -23.11
CA GLU A 346 -21.86 25.88 -23.84
C GLU A 346 -21.90 25.66 -25.37
N HIS A 347 -21.73 24.41 -25.81
CA HIS A 347 -21.67 24.04 -27.22
C HIS A 347 -22.98 23.47 -27.78
N GLU A 348 -24.07 23.48 -27.00
CA GLU A 348 -25.37 22.90 -27.37
C GLU A 348 -25.26 21.41 -27.82
N LEU A 349 -24.40 20.65 -27.13
CA LEU A 349 -24.12 19.24 -27.41
C LEU A 349 -24.90 18.30 -26.48
N PRO A 350 -25.19 17.06 -26.91
CA PRO A 350 -25.74 16.05 -26.01
C PRO A 350 -24.71 15.72 -24.92
N MET A 351 -25.21 15.42 -23.72
CA MET A 351 -24.34 14.96 -22.63
C MET A 351 -23.98 13.48 -22.84
N PRO A 352 -22.69 13.13 -22.91
CA PRO A 352 -22.26 11.75 -23.17
C PRO A 352 -22.46 10.86 -21.94
N HIS A 353 -22.44 9.54 -22.15
CA HIS A 353 -22.31 8.59 -21.06
C HIS A 353 -20.90 8.65 -20.47
N ILE A 354 -20.79 8.79 -19.14
CA ILE A 354 -19.51 8.89 -18.45
C ILE A 354 -19.04 7.50 -18.03
N ILE A 355 -17.77 7.20 -18.27
CA ILE A 355 -17.07 6.04 -17.71
C ILE A 355 -15.95 6.53 -16.81
N SER A 356 -15.73 5.85 -15.68
CA SER A 356 -14.50 6.01 -14.88
C SER A 356 -13.89 4.66 -14.53
N GLU A 357 -12.57 4.56 -14.63
CA GLU A 357 -11.78 3.33 -14.39
C GLU A 357 -11.12 3.34 -13.00
N SER A 358 -11.91 3.53 -11.95
CA SER A 358 -11.43 3.83 -10.58
C SER A 358 -10.97 2.61 -9.78
N GLY A 359 -10.13 1.75 -10.36
CA GLY A 359 -9.78 0.44 -9.76
C GLY A 359 -9.15 0.50 -8.37
N ARG A 360 -8.14 1.36 -8.15
CA ARG A 360 -7.48 1.53 -6.84
C ARG A 360 -8.48 1.95 -5.77
N ALA A 361 -9.36 2.90 -6.10
CA ALA A 361 -10.35 3.42 -5.18
C ALA A 361 -11.44 2.40 -4.80
N LEU A 362 -11.68 1.40 -5.66
CA LEU A 362 -12.60 0.30 -5.37
C LEU A 362 -11.98 -0.77 -4.47
N THR A 363 -10.67 -1.04 -4.65
CA THR A 363 -10.04 -2.23 -4.09
C THR A 363 -9.08 -1.95 -2.93
N ALA A 364 -8.54 -0.74 -2.72
CA ALA A 364 -7.53 -0.53 -1.68
C ALA A 364 -7.97 -1.04 -0.29
N HIS A 365 -9.12 -0.59 0.21
CA HIS A 365 -9.61 -0.90 1.56
C HIS A 365 -10.08 -2.33 1.79
N HIS A 366 -10.32 -3.12 0.73
CA HIS A 366 -10.95 -4.42 0.91
C HIS A 366 -9.99 -5.50 1.45
N ALA A 367 -8.68 -5.25 1.42
CA ALA A 367 -7.70 -6.20 1.90
C ALA A 367 -6.71 -5.60 2.88
N LEU A 368 -6.24 -6.44 3.79
CA LEU A 368 -5.18 -6.14 4.76
C LEU A 368 -4.35 -7.41 5.02
N LEU A 369 -3.08 -7.21 5.38
CA LEU A 369 -2.13 -8.27 5.70
C LEU A 369 -1.89 -8.31 7.21
N LEU A 370 -2.00 -9.48 7.82
CA LEU A 370 -1.67 -9.72 9.22
C LEU A 370 -0.33 -10.44 9.35
N LEU A 371 0.51 -9.93 10.24
CA LEU A 371 1.88 -10.36 10.46
C LEU A 371 2.09 -10.71 11.93
N SER A 372 2.78 -11.82 12.21
CA SER A 372 3.34 -12.05 13.55
C SER A 372 4.72 -11.43 13.66
N VAL A 373 4.97 -10.74 14.78
CA VAL A 373 6.33 -10.40 15.21
C VAL A 373 6.96 -11.65 15.82
N ILE A 374 8.14 -12.02 15.34
CA ILE A 374 8.87 -13.23 15.74
C ILE A 374 10.09 -12.93 16.62
N ASP A 375 10.66 -11.73 16.48
CA ASP A 375 11.84 -11.31 17.24
C ASP A 375 11.93 -9.78 17.26
N VAL A 376 12.58 -9.25 18.30
CA VAL A 376 12.85 -7.81 18.44
C VAL A 376 14.31 -7.58 18.83
N GLU A 377 15.06 -6.93 17.95
CA GLU A 377 16.38 -6.40 18.30
C GLU A 377 16.23 -5.05 19.01
N SER A 378 16.25 -5.08 20.34
CA SER A 378 16.15 -3.91 21.21
C SER A 378 17.50 -3.19 21.37
N GLN A 379 17.51 -1.87 21.23
CA GLN A 379 18.69 -1.04 21.57
C GLN A 379 18.63 -0.51 23.03
N ALA A 380 17.47 -0.63 23.69
CA ALA A 380 17.16 0.10 24.93
C ALA A 380 17.56 -0.60 26.24
N ASP A 381 17.83 -1.92 26.21
CA ASP A 381 17.97 -2.75 27.41
C ASP A 381 19.43 -3.01 27.82
N ASN A 382 20.35 -2.17 27.33
CA ASN A 382 21.77 -2.27 27.64
C ASN A 382 22.09 -1.77 29.06
N THR A 383 23.00 -2.47 29.73
CA THR A 383 23.59 -2.05 31.02
C THR A 383 25.07 -1.79 30.86
N VAL A 384 25.60 -0.76 31.53
CA VAL A 384 27.05 -0.54 31.60
C VAL A 384 27.70 -1.68 32.39
N PRO A 385 28.65 -2.43 31.78
CA PRO A 385 29.37 -3.49 32.49
C PRO A 385 30.28 -2.94 33.60
N ASP A 386 30.59 -3.78 34.58
CA ASP A 386 31.58 -3.46 35.61
C ASP A 386 32.99 -3.40 34.99
N LEU A 387 33.59 -2.20 35.01
CA LEU A 387 34.95 -1.98 34.54
C LEU A 387 35.97 -2.30 35.64
N THR A 388 36.98 -3.12 35.31
CA THR A 388 38.18 -3.35 36.12
C THR A 388 39.30 -2.37 35.75
N GLU A 389 40.32 -2.23 36.60
CA GLU A 389 41.50 -1.37 36.36
C GLU A 389 42.32 -1.73 35.10
N ASP A 390 42.17 -2.96 34.59
CA ASP A 390 42.87 -3.44 33.40
C ASP A 390 42.21 -2.98 32.08
N HIS A 391 41.01 -2.39 32.14
CA HIS A 391 40.33 -1.91 30.94
C HIS A 391 40.99 -0.65 30.38
N PRO A 392 40.94 -0.44 29.06
CA PRO A 392 41.49 0.75 28.42
C PRO A 392 40.90 2.05 28.99
N GLY A 393 41.73 3.09 29.11
CA GLY A 393 41.33 4.39 29.65
C GLY A 393 40.10 5.01 28.98
N LEU A 394 39.94 4.81 27.66
CA LEU A 394 38.77 5.25 26.90
C LEU A 394 37.45 4.69 27.48
N LEU A 395 37.42 3.43 27.91
CA LEU A 395 36.20 2.84 28.47
C LEU A 395 35.82 3.49 29.81
N HIS A 396 36.83 3.85 30.61
CA HIS A 396 36.63 4.58 31.86
C HIS A 396 36.15 6.02 31.61
N GLU A 397 36.66 6.69 30.57
CA GLU A 397 36.19 8.01 30.12
C GLU A 397 34.71 7.95 29.73
N MET A 398 34.34 7.02 28.84
CA MET A 398 32.94 6.81 28.42
C MET A 398 32.00 6.49 29.61
N ALA A 399 32.43 5.63 30.53
CA ALA A 399 31.62 5.29 31.71
C ALA A 399 31.48 6.46 32.70
N ALA A 400 32.47 7.35 32.77
CA ALA A 400 32.40 8.56 33.58
C ALA A 400 31.33 9.52 33.04
N ASP A 401 31.23 9.65 31.72
CA ASP A 401 30.20 10.46 31.06
C ASP A 401 28.79 9.95 31.31
N TYR A 402 28.57 8.64 31.19
CA TYR A 402 27.32 8.01 31.60
C TYR A 402 26.98 8.30 33.08
N THR A 403 27.97 8.14 33.96
CA THR A 403 27.80 8.40 35.40
C THR A 403 27.45 9.86 35.67
N ALA A 404 28.08 10.80 34.95
CA ALA A 404 27.78 12.22 35.04
C ALA A 404 26.32 12.53 34.68
N ILE A 405 25.75 11.80 33.71
CA ILE A 405 24.33 11.92 33.35
C ILE A 405 23.41 11.40 34.45
N SER A 406 23.75 10.25 35.04
CA SER A 406 22.90 9.57 36.05
C SER A 406 22.69 10.38 37.34
N LYS A 407 23.59 11.33 37.68
CA LYS A 407 23.65 12.02 39.00
C LYS A 407 23.10 13.46 39.01
N ARG A 408 21.97 13.73 38.33
CA ARG A 408 21.32 15.07 38.19
C ARG A 408 22.23 16.12 37.53
N VAL A 409 22.16 16.18 36.21
CA VAL A 409 22.98 17.07 35.38
C VAL A 409 22.39 18.49 35.25
N SER A 410 23.27 19.47 35.02
CA SER A 410 22.88 20.77 34.47
C SER A 410 22.54 20.65 32.97
N LYS A 411 21.54 21.41 32.48
CA LYS A 411 21.05 21.38 31.08
C LYS A 411 22.15 21.47 30.02
N LYS A 412 23.25 22.22 30.29
CA LYS A 412 24.38 22.41 29.35
C LYS A 412 25.20 21.15 29.07
N ARG A 413 25.21 20.16 29.98
CA ARG A 413 26.04 18.96 29.84
C ARG A 413 25.43 17.88 28.94
N VAL A 414 24.14 17.95 28.61
CA VAL A 414 23.48 16.94 27.75
C VAL A 414 24.08 16.91 26.34
N ARG A 415 24.28 18.08 25.73
CA ARG A 415 24.89 18.20 24.39
C ARG A 415 26.36 17.81 24.37
N GLU A 416 27.10 18.27 25.39
CA GLU A 416 28.51 17.94 25.57
C GLU A 416 28.69 16.42 25.63
N VAL A 417 27.95 15.74 26.51
CA VAL A 417 28.05 14.28 26.62
C VAL A 417 27.55 13.56 25.37
N PHE A 418 26.56 14.10 24.63
CA PHE A 418 26.18 13.51 23.34
C PHE A 418 27.33 13.55 22.32
N HIS A 419 28.01 14.70 22.20
CA HIS A 419 29.15 14.85 21.31
C HIS A 419 30.32 13.96 21.74
N ASP A 420 30.63 13.94 23.05
CA ASP A 420 31.72 13.14 23.60
C ASP A 420 31.45 11.65 23.41
N ALA A 421 30.24 11.16 23.73
CA ALA A 421 29.87 9.76 23.53
C ALA A 421 29.92 9.34 22.05
N THR A 422 29.50 10.23 21.13
CA THR A 422 29.57 9.97 19.68
C THR A 422 31.02 9.92 19.20
N PHE A 423 31.84 10.87 19.63
CA PHE A 423 33.26 10.91 19.30
C PHE A 423 34.03 9.70 19.85
N ASP A 424 33.76 9.31 21.10
CA ASP A 424 34.44 8.19 21.74
C ASP A 424 34.03 6.83 21.14
N LYS A 425 32.80 6.70 20.64
CA LYS A 425 32.37 5.54 19.84
C LYS A 425 33.21 5.41 18.57
N GLU A 426 33.39 6.49 17.83
CA GLU A 426 34.22 6.50 16.61
C GLU A 426 35.68 6.18 16.94
N ARG A 427 36.20 6.78 18.01
CA ARG A 427 37.56 6.51 18.50
C ARG A 427 37.74 5.06 18.93
N ALA A 428 36.76 4.45 19.61
CA ALA A 428 36.79 3.03 19.96
C ALA A 428 36.85 2.14 18.70
N GLN A 429 36.10 2.50 17.65
CA GLN A 429 36.15 1.81 16.36
C GLN A 429 37.54 1.90 15.70
N GLU A 430 38.18 3.07 15.72
CA GLU A 430 39.54 3.26 15.19
C GLU A 430 40.59 2.46 15.97
N LEU A 431 40.49 2.46 17.30
CA LEU A 431 41.38 1.68 18.17
C LEU A 431 41.18 0.17 18.00
N PHE A 432 39.95 -0.28 17.76
CA PHE A 432 39.68 -1.68 17.39
C PHE A 432 40.31 -2.03 16.04
N ASN A 433 40.10 -1.19 15.02
CA ASN A 433 40.65 -1.40 13.68
C ASN A 433 42.18 -1.43 13.64
N SER A 434 42.83 -0.71 14.56
CA SER A 434 44.29 -0.70 14.72
C SER A 434 44.83 -1.81 15.65
N GLY A 435 43.96 -2.66 16.20
CA GLY A 435 44.33 -3.78 17.07
C GLY A 435 44.68 -3.39 18.51
N VAL A 436 44.34 -2.16 18.93
CA VAL A 436 44.56 -1.67 20.30
C VAL A 436 43.46 -2.16 21.24
N LEU A 437 42.20 -2.13 20.81
CA LEU A 437 41.07 -2.70 21.56
C LEU A 437 40.82 -4.15 21.17
N THR A 438 40.50 -4.98 22.15
CA THR A 438 40.00 -6.34 21.90
C THR A 438 38.53 -6.31 21.49
N LEU A 439 38.01 -7.45 21.00
CA LEU A 439 36.57 -7.61 20.73
C LEU A 439 35.71 -7.35 21.98
N ARG A 440 36.19 -7.72 23.18
CA ARG A 440 35.49 -7.48 24.44
C ARG A 440 35.45 -6.00 24.77
N ASP A 441 36.57 -5.30 24.61
CA ASP A 441 36.62 -3.85 24.86
C ASP A 441 35.71 -3.07 23.91
N ARG A 442 35.68 -3.47 22.64
CA ARG A 442 34.75 -2.90 21.65
C ARG A 442 33.29 -3.13 22.06
N ALA A 443 32.93 -4.35 22.43
CA ALA A 443 31.57 -4.65 22.89
C ALA A 443 31.17 -3.81 24.12
N ILE A 444 32.07 -3.65 25.09
CA ILE A 444 31.85 -2.79 26.26
C ILE A 444 31.66 -1.32 25.83
N SER A 445 32.46 -0.81 24.89
CA SER A 445 32.30 0.57 24.39
C SER A 445 30.94 0.80 23.71
N GLU A 446 30.46 -0.17 22.93
CA GLU A 446 29.15 -0.11 22.27
C GLU A 446 28.01 -0.13 23.32
N GLN A 447 28.12 -0.98 24.35
CA GLN A 447 27.15 -1.02 25.45
C GLN A 447 27.11 0.29 26.26
N ILE A 448 28.27 0.86 26.60
CA ILE A 448 28.32 2.15 27.30
C ILE A 448 27.71 3.26 26.43
N TYR A 449 28.04 3.30 25.14
CA TYR A 449 27.46 4.26 24.20
C TYR A 449 25.94 4.15 24.15
N LEU A 450 25.37 2.97 23.87
CA LEU A 450 23.92 2.78 23.76
C LEU A 450 23.20 3.13 25.07
N THR A 451 23.76 2.74 26.22
CA THR A 451 23.18 3.08 27.54
C THR A 451 23.20 4.60 27.78
N THR A 452 24.25 5.28 27.33
CA THR A 452 24.40 6.74 27.42
C THR A 452 23.40 7.46 26.52
N ILE A 453 23.30 7.06 25.25
CA ILE A 453 22.33 7.60 24.29
C ILE A 453 20.91 7.39 24.77
N GLY A 454 20.57 6.21 25.29
CA GLY A 454 19.26 5.93 25.87
C GLY A 454 18.92 6.83 27.07
N ALA A 455 19.91 7.11 27.93
CA ALA A 455 19.72 8.06 29.04
C ALA A 455 19.53 9.50 28.54
N LEU A 456 20.29 9.93 27.53
CA LEU A 456 20.16 11.24 26.90
C LEU A 456 18.81 11.40 26.20
N ALA A 457 18.36 10.39 25.44
CA ALA A 457 17.06 10.38 24.77
C ALA A 457 15.91 10.60 25.75
N ARG A 458 15.92 9.91 26.91
CA ARG A 458 14.91 10.10 27.97
C ARG A 458 14.91 11.52 28.57
N ILE A 459 16.06 12.19 28.62
CA ILE A 459 16.15 13.59 29.07
C ILE A 459 15.64 14.52 27.98
N ALA A 460 16.08 14.31 26.74
CA ALA A 460 15.73 15.14 25.58
C ALA A 460 14.22 15.10 25.28
N GLN A 461 13.58 13.94 25.43
CA GLN A 461 12.13 13.78 25.25
C GLN A 461 11.30 14.66 26.18
N ARG A 462 11.79 15.00 27.38
CA ARG A 462 11.09 15.87 28.33
C ARG A 462 11.10 17.35 27.95
N ASP A 463 12.01 17.76 27.06
CA ASP A 463 12.19 19.15 26.61
C ASP A 463 12.62 19.14 25.13
N ARG A 464 11.78 18.56 24.25
CA ARG A 464 12.11 18.37 22.81
C ARG A 464 12.53 19.67 22.12
N SER A 465 11.91 20.79 22.50
CA SER A 465 12.23 22.12 21.95
C SER A 465 13.62 22.60 22.33
N GLU A 466 14.09 22.28 23.53
CA GLU A 466 15.44 22.65 23.95
C GLU A 466 16.48 21.82 23.20
N TYR A 467 16.21 20.57 22.82
CA TYR A 467 17.19 19.64 22.24
C TYR A 467 16.91 19.27 20.79
N SER A 468 16.25 20.14 20.03
CA SER A 468 15.83 19.88 18.65
C SER A 468 16.99 19.57 17.70
N ASP A 469 18.21 19.98 18.03
CA ASP A 469 19.43 19.77 17.26
C ASP A 469 20.03 18.36 17.37
N ILE A 470 19.71 17.62 18.43
CA ILE A 470 20.28 16.28 18.70
C ILE A 470 19.21 15.19 18.86
N ILE A 471 17.94 15.57 19.08
CA ILE A 471 16.90 14.61 19.41
C ILE A 471 16.65 13.61 18.28
N GLU A 472 16.66 14.04 17.01
CA GLU A 472 16.45 13.12 15.88
C GLU A 472 17.54 12.03 15.82
N ASP A 473 18.80 12.40 16.05
CA ASP A 473 19.94 11.45 16.07
C ASP A 473 19.87 10.50 17.27
N LEU A 474 19.53 11.03 18.46
CA LEU A 474 19.30 10.23 19.66
C LEU A 474 18.18 9.22 19.43
N GLU A 475 17.08 9.66 18.84
CA GLU A 475 15.90 8.83 18.62
C GLU A 475 16.14 7.77 17.56
N ALA A 476 16.81 8.12 16.45
CA ALA A 476 17.20 7.19 15.39
C ALA A 476 18.10 6.06 15.91
N THR A 477 18.98 6.35 16.86
CA THR A 477 19.86 5.35 17.49
C THR A 477 19.09 4.38 18.39
N MET A 478 17.96 4.81 18.95
CA MET A 478 17.15 4.05 19.91
C MET A 478 15.92 3.38 19.28
N VAL A 479 15.87 3.28 17.95
CA VAL A 479 14.79 2.57 17.25
C VAL A 479 15.08 1.07 17.26
N ASP A 480 14.11 0.29 17.72
CA ASP A 480 14.18 -1.17 17.72
C ASP A 480 13.88 -1.73 16.33
N ARG A 481 14.28 -2.98 16.09
CA ARG A 481 13.94 -3.69 14.85
C ARG A 481 12.98 -4.83 15.18
N TYR A 482 11.76 -4.77 14.67
CA TYR A 482 10.74 -5.81 14.83
C TYR A 482 10.77 -6.72 13.60
N PHE A 483 11.27 -7.94 13.76
CA PHE A 483 11.26 -8.94 12.71
C PHE A 483 9.87 -9.57 12.65
N CYS A 484 9.27 -9.56 11.46
CA CYS A 484 7.94 -10.07 11.22
C CYS A 484 8.00 -11.22 10.20
N ASN A 485 7.20 -12.26 10.39
CA ASN A 485 7.14 -13.41 9.50
C ASN A 485 6.42 -13.07 8.18
N PHE A 486 7.10 -12.40 7.25
CA PHE A 486 6.60 -12.12 5.90
C PHE A 486 7.75 -11.76 4.94
N SER A 487 7.39 -11.48 3.68
CA SER A 487 8.31 -10.94 2.67
C SER A 487 7.73 -9.63 2.13
N LEU A 488 8.52 -8.55 2.23
CA LEU A 488 8.16 -7.23 1.70
C LEU A 488 8.00 -7.28 0.18
N PHE A 489 8.87 -8.00 -0.51
CA PHE A 489 8.89 -8.12 -1.98
C PHE A 489 7.65 -8.86 -2.51
N GLN A 490 7.18 -9.85 -1.76
CA GLN A 490 6.00 -10.62 -2.11
C GLN A 490 4.71 -9.83 -1.80
N SER A 491 4.60 -9.26 -0.60
CA SER A 491 3.31 -8.71 -0.13
C SER A 491 3.18 -7.20 -0.29
N LEU A 492 4.28 -6.46 -0.41
CA LEU A 492 4.31 -4.99 -0.47
C LEU A 492 5.31 -4.44 -1.51
N PRO A 493 5.26 -4.88 -2.78
CA PRO A 493 6.20 -4.47 -3.82
C PRO A 493 6.19 -2.94 -4.06
N ASP A 494 5.02 -2.29 -3.99
CA ASP A 494 4.93 -0.83 -4.11
C ASP A 494 5.65 -0.10 -2.96
N SER A 495 5.81 -0.70 -1.77
CA SER A 495 6.61 -0.09 -0.70
C SER A 495 8.08 -0.03 -1.10
N TRP A 496 8.60 -1.13 -1.66
CA TRP A 496 9.99 -1.27 -2.10
C TRP A 496 10.32 -0.47 -3.37
N ALA A 497 9.53 -0.65 -4.44
CA ALA A 497 9.84 -0.04 -5.74
C ALA A 497 9.48 1.46 -5.79
N ILE A 498 8.38 1.79 -5.11
CA ILE A 498 7.66 3.06 -5.02
C ILE A 498 8.06 4.11 -4.00
N ASP A 499 8.55 3.63 -2.86
CA ASP A 499 8.38 4.22 -1.52
C ASP A 499 6.90 4.37 -1.07
N GLN A 500 5.95 3.52 -1.51
CA GLN A 500 4.52 3.65 -1.13
C GLN A 500 4.33 3.48 0.38
N ILE A 501 3.58 4.39 0.99
CA ILE A 501 3.25 4.33 2.41
C ILE A 501 1.91 3.60 2.58
N PHE A 502 1.88 2.65 3.50
CA PHE A 502 0.68 1.95 3.95
C PHE A 502 0.42 2.27 5.41
N PRO A 503 -0.84 2.28 5.87
CA PRO A 503 -1.12 2.25 7.29
C PRO A 503 -0.64 0.94 7.90
N ILE A 504 0.17 1.06 8.96
CA ILE A 504 0.72 -0.07 9.71
C ILE A 504 0.51 0.24 11.19
N MET A 505 -0.08 -0.71 11.91
CA MET A 505 -0.28 -0.59 13.35
C MET A 505 -0.47 -1.97 14.00
N PRO A 506 -0.23 -2.11 15.31
CA PRO A 506 -0.67 -3.28 16.06
C PRO A 506 -2.19 -3.44 15.96
N ILE A 507 -2.69 -4.68 15.88
CA ILE A 507 -4.14 -4.93 15.85
C ILE A 507 -4.75 -5.18 17.22
N HIS A 508 -3.94 -5.18 18.27
CA HIS A 508 -4.33 -5.41 19.66
C HIS A 508 -3.47 -4.59 20.63
N ARG A 509 -3.82 -4.63 21.93
CA ARG A 509 -3.20 -3.85 23.01
C ARG A 509 -3.28 -2.33 22.84
N LEU A 510 -4.19 -1.82 22.02
CA LEU A 510 -4.32 -0.38 21.75
C LEU A 510 -4.94 0.40 22.93
N ASN A 511 -5.38 -0.28 23.97
CA ASN A 511 -5.72 0.26 25.28
C ASN A 511 -4.49 0.49 26.18
N GLU A 512 -3.31 0.04 25.77
CA GLU A 512 -2.01 0.26 26.42
C GLU A 512 -1.21 1.32 25.64
N GLU A 513 -0.42 2.14 26.35
CA GLU A 513 0.44 3.12 25.70
C GLU A 513 1.62 2.40 25.02
N PRO A 514 1.87 2.62 23.71
CA PRO A 514 3.07 2.09 23.06
C PRO A 514 4.30 2.82 23.59
N THR A 515 5.19 2.09 24.26
CA THR A 515 6.40 2.66 24.89
C THR A 515 7.68 2.43 24.08
N ARG A 516 7.58 1.73 22.96
CA ARG A 516 8.71 1.42 22.07
C ARG A 516 8.52 2.12 20.73
N ARG A 517 9.62 2.29 20.01
CA ARG A 517 9.59 2.73 18.62
C ARG A 517 10.40 1.75 17.80
N GLY A 518 9.84 1.31 16.69
CA GLY A 518 10.48 0.30 15.87
C GLY A 518 10.35 0.56 14.38
N THR A 519 11.24 -0.07 13.63
CA THR A 519 11.04 -0.34 12.20
C THR A 519 10.60 -1.78 12.03
N ILE A 520 9.93 -2.09 10.92
CA ILE A 520 9.50 -3.44 10.60
C ILE A 520 10.52 -4.06 9.66
N GLN A 521 11.02 -5.24 9.99
CA GLN A 521 11.92 -6.04 9.17
C GLN A 521 11.17 -7.30 8.73
N ASP A 522 11.38 -7.73 7.49
CA ASP A 522 10.88 -9.00 6.99
C ASP A 522 11.85 -10.15 7.28
N VAL A 523 11.54 -11.39 6.88
CA VAL A 523 12.42 -12.56 7.10
C VAL A 523 13.39 -12.83 5.95
N THR A 524 13.46 -11.94 4.97
CA THR A 524 14.37 -12.10 3.84
C THR A 524 15.82 -11.81 4.25
N CYS A 525 16.77 -12.29 3.46
CA CYS A 525 18.19 -12.00 3.68
C CYS A 525 18.62 -10.66 3.05
N ASP A 526 17.69 -9.92 2.43
CA ASP A 526 17.97 -8.66 1.75
C ASP A 526 17.79 -7.49 2.72
N SER A 527 18.74 -6.56 2.72
CA SER A 527 18.69 -5.37 3.57
C SER A 527 17.58 -4.39 3.19
N ASP A 528 17.03 -4.51 1.98
CA ASP A 528 15.89 -3.73 1.52
C ASP A 528 14.55 -4.30 2.02
N GLY A 529 14.54 -5.50 2.62
CA GLY A 529 13.39 -6.17 3.25
C GLY A 529 12.93 -5.50 4.55
N LYS A 530 12.69 -4.18 4.51
CA LYS A 530 12.38 -3.37 5.69
C LYS A 530 11.45 -2.20 5.39
N ILE A 531 10.70 -1.80 6.40
CA ILE A 531 9.83 -0.62 6.38
C ILE A 531 10.35 0.37 7.43
N GLU A 532 10.87 1.50 6.94
CA GLU A 532 11.47 2.56 7.76
C GLU A 532 10.75 3.90 7.60
N THR A 533 9.62 3.92 6.91
CA THR A 533 8.82 5.13 6.69
C THR A 533 7.35 4.83 6.94
N PHE A 534 6.75 5.58 7.86
CA PHE A 534 5.39 5.36 8.36
C PHE A 534 4.55 6.64 8.23
N ILE A 535 3.23 6.50 8.39
CA ILE A 535 2.29 7.63 8.45
C ILE A 535 2.74 8.60 9.55
N GLY A 536 2.64 9.91 9.29
CA GLY A 536 2.87 10.95 10.29
C GLY A 536 2.05 12.20 10.00
N ASP A 537 1.97 13.13 10.96
CA ASP A 537 1.05 14.27 10.90
C ASP A 537 1.22 15.18 9.67
N ARG A 538 2.48 15.47 9.32
CA ARG A 538 2.85 16.39 8.22
C ARG A 538 3.94 15.83 7.31
N ASN A 539 4.87 15.09 7.91
CA ASN A 539 5.94 14.40 7.23
C ASN A 539 5.90 12.94 7.69
N PRO A 540 6.30 11.99 6.82
CA PRO A 540 6.41 10.59 7.22
C PRO A 540 7.36 10.40 8.40
N HIS A 541 6.98 9.56 9.37
CA HIS A 541 7.82 9.19 10.49
C HIS A 541 8.85 8.12 10.10
N LYS A 542 9.98 8.07 10.81
CA LYS A 542 11.07 7.11 10.59
C LYS A 542 11.02 5.88 11.49
N SER A 543 9.99 5.80 12.33
CA SER A 543 9.71 4.69 13.21
C SER A 543 8.21 4.65 13.47
N LEU A 544 7.73 3.50 13.90
CA LEU A 544 6.37 3.26 14.36
C LEU A 544 6.36 3.08 15.87
N GLU A 545 5.43 3.72 16.56
CA GLU A 545 5.15 3.49 17.97
C GLU A 545 4.56 2.08 18.16
N LEU A 546 5.20 1.28 19.01
CA LEU A 546 4.89 -0.13 19.24
C LEU A 546 4.93 -0.46 20.73
N HIS A 547 4.32 -1.58 21.10
CA HIS A 547 4.36 -2.12 22.45
C HIS A 547 5.61 -3.01 22.64
N PRO A 548 6.11 -3.16 23.87
CA PRO A 548 7.11 -4.16 24.18
C PRO A 548 6.65 -5.56 23.75
N PHE A 549 7.55 -6.27 23.06
CA PHE A 549 7.43 -7.67 22.73
C PHE A 549 8.00 -8.52 23.86
N ASN A 550 7.30 -9.58 24.24
CA ASN A 550 7.79 -10.58 25.20
C ASN A 550 7.81 -11.94 24.49
N ASP A 551 8.88 -12.70 24.67
CA ASP A 551 9.00 -14.04 24.08
C ASP A 551 7.81 -14.93 24.48
N GLY A 552 7.13 -15.48 23.47
CA GLY A 552 5.98 -16.38 23.62
C GLY A 552 4.61 -15.70 23.70
N ASP A 553 4.55 -14.35 23.76
CA ASP A 553 3.31 -13.60 23.60
C ASP A 553 3.08 -13.28 22.12
N GLN A 554 1.90 -13.60 21.60
CA GLN A 554 1.57 -13.28 20.22
C GLN A 554 1.43 -11.76 20.05
N TYR A 555 2.23 -11.18 19.14
CA TYR A 555 2.16 -9.77 18.80
C TYR A 555 1.91 -9.60 17.31
N ILE A 556 0.70 -9.14 16.97
CA ILE A 556 0.22 -9.09 15.58
C ILE A 556 0.18 -7.64 15.09
N ILE A 557 0.78 -7.42 13.92
CA ILE A 557 0.78 -6.15 13.21
C ILE A 557 -0.10 -6.30 11.96
N GLY A 558 -0.95 -5.30 11.72
CA GLY A 558 -1.77 -5.19 10.52
C GLY A 558 -1.19 -4.16 9.55
N ILE A 559 -1.16 -4.52 8.27
CA ILE A 559 -0.84 -3.62 7.16
C ILE A 559 -2.08 -3.48 6.30
N PHE A 560 -2.62 -2.26 6.25
CA PHE A 560 -3.93 -1.99 5.68
C PHE A 560 -3.81 -1.42 4.27
N LEU A 561 -4.95 -1.40 3.56
CA LEU A 561 -5.08 -0.80 2.23
C LEU A 561 -4.22 -1.51 1.16
N THR A 562 -4.01 -2.82 1.31
CA THR A 562 -3.15 -3.63 0.43
C THR A 562 -3.88 -4.21 -0.78
N GLY A 563 -5.20 -4.01 -0.91
CA GLY A 563 -6.02 -4.69 -1.91
C GLY A 563 -5.84 -4.23 -3.37
N ALA A 564 -5.03 -3.20 -3.62
CA ALA A 564 -4.76 -2.68 -4.95
C ALA A 564 -3.28 -2.85 -5.31
N TYR A 565 -2.99 -3.46 -6.46
CA TYR A 565 -1.67 -3.72 -7.05
C TYR A 565 -0.76 -4.71 -6.32
N GLN A 566 -0.82 -4.78 -4.98
CA GLN A 566 0.18 -5.51 -4.20
C GLN A 566 0.29 -6.99 -4.57
N GLU A 567 -0.84 -7.68 -4.63
CA GLU A 567 -0.89 -9.14 -4.80
C GLU A 567 -0.36 -9.60 -6.15
N ILE A 568 -0.59 -8.84 -7.22
CA ILE A 568 -0.15 -9.22 -8.57
C ILE A 568 1.29 -8.80 -8.88
N LEU A 569 1.80 -7.80 -8.15
CA LEU A 569 3.17 -7.30 -8.33
C LEU A 569 4.18 -8.03 -7.44
N GLY A 570 3.71 -8.88 -6.51
CA GLY A 570 4.54 -9.67 -5.62
C GLY A 570 5.53 -10.55 -6.38
N ASP A 571 6.73 -10.70 -5.82
CA ASP A 571 7.76 -11.60 -6.36
C ASP A 571 8.26 -12.63 -5.34
N LEU A 572 8.81 -13.71 -5.89
CA LEU A 572 9.33 -14.86 -5.13
C LEU A 572 10.75 -14.62 -4.60
N HIS A 573 11.06 -13.43 -4.07
CA HIS A 573 12.37 -13.16 -3.45
C HIS A 573 12.64 -14.18 -2.34
N ASN A 574 13.84 -14.78 -2.34
CA ASN A 574 14.21 -15.90 -1.47
C ASN A 574 13.31 -17.14 -1.55
N LEU A 575 12.50 -17.28 -2.61
CA LEU A 575 11.49 -18.33 -2.77
C LEU A 575 10.39 -18.31 -1.70
N PHE A 576 10.13 -17.15 -1.07
CA PHE A 576 8.90 -16.95 -0.32
C PHE A 576 7.77 -16.74 -1.33
N GLY A 577 6.78 -17.63 -1.30
CA GLY A 577 5.66 -17.60 -2.24
C GLY A 577 4.45 -16.85 -1.72
N ASP A 578 3.33 -17.00 -2.44
CA ASP A 578 2.07 -16.35 -2.10
C ASP A 578 1.67 -16.65 -0.66
N THR A 579 1.10 -15.66 0.02
CA THR A 579 0.60 -15.85 1.39
C THR A 579 -0.74 -16.55 1.40
N ASN A 580 -1.12 -17.19 2.52
CA ASN A 580 -2.51 -17.56 2.76
C ASN A 580 -3.43 -16.35 2.55
N ALA A 581 -4.57 -16.55 1.88
CA ALA A 581 -5.59 -15.53 1.70
C ALA A 581 -6.98 -16.06 2.09
N VAL A 582 -7.69 -15.31 2.92
CA VAL A 582 -9.03 -15.68 3.42
C VAL A 582 -10.04 -14.64 2.99
N HIS A 583 -11.12 -15.09 2.37
CA HIS A 583 -12.27 -14.27 2.02
C HIS A 583 -13.31 -14.29 3.14
N ILE A 584 -13.69 -13.10 3.60
CA ILE A 584 -14.56 -12.91 4.75
C ILE A 584 -15.78 -12.10 4.35
N ARG A 585 -16.94 -12.63 4.73
CA ARG A 585 -18.21 -11.92 4.71
C ARG A 585 -18.81 -11.88 6.10
N LEU A 586 -19.34 -10.74 6.52
CA LEU A 586 -20.00 -10.68 7.83
C LEU A 586 -21.44 -11.24 7.71
N SER A 587 -21.93 -11.91 8.75
CA SER A 587 -23.33 -12.36 8.77
C SER A 587 -24.28 -11.21 9.14
N GLU A 588 -25.58 -11.38 8.87
CA GLU A 588 -26.63 -10.47 9.35
C GLU A 588 -26.92 -10.65 10.86
N ASN A 589 -26.66 -11.84 11.41
CA ASN A 589 -27.04 -12.20 12.79
C ASN A 589 -25.85 -12.19 13.79
N LYS A 590 -24.86 -11.30 13.57
CA LYS A 590 -23.55 -11.25 14.24
C LYS A 590 -22.67 -12.48 13.95
N GLY A 591 -21.39 -12.24 13.72
CA GLY A 591 -20.40 -13.25 13.29
C GLY A 591 -19.97 -13.07 11.84
N TYR A 592 -19.12 -13.98 11.37
CA TYR A 592 -18.54 -13.97 10.02
C TYR A 592 -18.64 -15.34 9.36
N GLU A 593 -18.51 -15.35 8.04
CA GLU A 593 -18.40 -16.51 7.19
C GLU A 593 -17.08 -16.42 6.42
N VAL A 594 -16.28 -17.48 6.49
CA VAL A 594 -15.14 -17.68 5.58
C VAL A 594 -15.71 -18.26 4.30
N THR A 595 -15.79 -17.44 3.26
CA THR A 595 -16.40 -17.85 1.98
C THR A 595 -15.42 -18.62 1.11
N ASP A 596 -14.13 -18.32 1.22
CA ASP A 596 -13.07 -18.98 0.47
C ASP A 596 -11.73 -18.90 1.24
N LEU A 597 -10.88 -19.92 1.06
CA LEU A 597 -9.54 -20.01 1.62
C LEU A 597 -8.59 -20.42 0.49
N VAL A 598 -7.68 -19.52 0.15
CA VAL A 598 -6.58 -19.77 -0.76
C VAL A 598 -5.34 -20.04 0.07
N HIS A 599 -4.82 -21.26 -0.02
CA HIS A 599 -3.56 -21.60 0.62
C HIS A 599 -2.40 -20.90 -0.09
N GLY A 600 -1.47 -20.39 0.71
CA GLY A 600 -0.20 -19.88 0.18
C GLY A 600 0.66 -20.98 -0.40
N ASP A 601 1.71 -20.58 -1.13
CA ASP A 601 2.57 -21.54 -1.82
C ASP A 601 3.34 -22.41 -0.82
N THR A 602 3.44 -23.68 -1.17
CA THR A 602 4.32 -24.64 -0.53
C THR A 602 5.74 -24.54 -1.10
N VAL A 603 6.72 -25.07 -0.35
CA VAL A 603 8.10 -25.20 -0.85
C VAL A 603 8.16 -25.96 -2.19
N THR A 604 7.29 -26.94 -2.39
CA THR A 604 7.20 -27.68 -3.66
C THR A 604 6.77 -26.80 -4.82
N GLU A 605 5.79 -25.92 -4.64
CA GLU A 605 5.26 -25.04 -5.70
C GLU A 605 6.30 -24.00 -6.14
N VAL A 606 6.95 -23.32 -5.19
CA VAL A 606 8.03 -22.36 -5.52
C VAL A 606 9.24 -23.04 -6.14
N LEU A 607 9.57 -24.26 -5.72
CA LEU A 607 10.64 -25.04 -6.36
C LEU A 607 10.26 -25.49 -7.77
N ASP A 608 8.99 -25.80 -8.03
CA ASP A 608 8.51 -26.14 -9.37
C ASP A 608 8.65 -24.97 -10.34
N TYR A 609 8.39 -23.74 -9.86
CA TYR A 609 8.58 -22.50 -10.61
C TYR A 609 10.02 -22.35 -11.10
N VAL A 610 11.00 -22.66 -10.26
CA VAL A 610 12.44 -22.68 -10.62
C VAL A 610 12.91 -24.04 -11.17
N GLN A 611 11.97 -24.87 -11.65
CA GLN A 611 12.18 -26.11 -12.40
C GLN A 611 12.77 -27.29 -11.59
N PHE A 612 12.65 -27.27 -10.26
CA PHE A 612 12.96 -28.41 -9.41
C PHE A 612 11.72 -29.26 -9.14
N ARG A 613 11.77 -30.55 -9.52
CA ARG A 613 10.71 -31.50 -9.20
C ARG A 613 10.94 -32.12 -7.82
N ALA A 614 9.97 -31.98 -6.93
CA ALA A 614 10.03 -32.55 -5.57
C ALA A 614 10.31 -34.06 -5.55
N SER A 615 9.79 -34.82 -6.52
CA SER A 615 10.05 -36.25 -6.66
C SER A 615 11.53 -36.59 -6.85
N ASP A 616 12.25 -35.78 -7.62
CA ASP A 616 13.66 -35.99 -7.93
C ASP A 616 14.56 -35.60 -6.75
N LEU A 617 14.17 -34.51 -6.06
CA LEU A 617 14.79 -34.07 -4.81
C LEU A 617 14.66 -35.13 -3.72
N LEU A 618 13.45 -35.64 -3.48
CA LEU A 618 13.18 -36.69 -2.50
C LEU A 618 13.93 -37.99 -2.83
N ALA A 619 13.93 -38.42 -4.10
CA ALA A 619 14.67 -39.61 -4.52
C ALA A 619 16.17 -39.46 -4.24
N THR A 620 16.73 -38.27 -4.48
CA THR A 620 18.13 -37.95 -4.18
C THR A 620 18.41 -37.92 -2.70
N PHE A 621 17.54 -37.30 -1.90
CA PHE A 621 17.68 -37.22 -0.44
C PHE A 621 17.64 -38.63 0.18
N ARG A 622 16.69 -39.49 -0.24
CA ARG A 622 16.62 -40.90 0.20
C ARG A 622 17.90 -41.67 -0.10
N ARG A 623 18.52 -41.48 -1.27
CA ARG A 623 19.82 -42.08 -1.60
C ARG A 623 20.94 -41.57 -0.68
N LYS A 624 20.96 -40.27 -0.35
CA LYS A 624 21.94 -39.70 0.58
C LYS A 624 21.80 -40.31 1.98
N VAL A 625 20.57 -40.38 2.50
CA VAL A 625 20.26 -40.98 3.81
C VAL A 625 20.69 -42.46 3.85
N ALA A 626 20.41 -43.23 2.80
CA ALA A 626 20.80 -44.64 2.72
C ALA A 626 22.32 -44.86 2.66
N ASN A 627 23.07 -43.90 2.12
CA ASN A 627 24.52 -43.97 1.98
C ASN A 627 25.29 -43.37 3.18
N ALA A 628 24.61 -42.75 4.15
CA ALA A 628 25.26 -42.13 5.30
C ALA A 628 25.83 -43.19 6.26
N THR A 629 27.12 -43.08 6.59
CA THR A 629 27.76 -43.99 7.55
C THR A 629 27.58 -43.48 8.97
N GLY A 630 26.91 -44.27 9.81
CA GLY A 630 26.71 -43.96 11.24
C GLY A 630 25.32 -43.45 11.61
N LEU A 631 24.36 -43.43 10.67
CA LEU A 631 22.98 -43.02 10.95
C LEU A 631 22.13 -44.22 11.42
N ALA A 632 21.48 -44.12 12.59
CA ALA A 632 20.58 -45.16 13.05
C ALA A 632 19.31 -45.21 12.18
N ARG A 633 18.70 -46.39 12.04
CA ARG A 633 17.50 -46.57 11.18
C ARG A 633 16.35 -45.65 11.58
N GLN A 634 16.16 -45.40 12.88
CA GLN A 634 15.09 -44.53 13.37
C GLN A 634 15.33 -43.08 12.95
N GLU A 635 16.54 -42.55 13.16
CA GLU A 635 16.93 -41.21 12.71
C GLU A 635 16.83 -41.07 11.19
N ALA A 636 17.23 -42.10 10.43
CA ALA A 636 17.12 -42.10 8.97
C ALA A 636 15.68 -41.94 8.49
N ASN A 637 14.74 -42.61 9.15
CA ASN A 637 13.32 -42.48 8.85
C ASN A 637 12.78 -41.10 9.23
N THR A 638 13.18 -40.57 10.39
CA THR A 638 12.81 -39.21 10.84
C THR A 638 13.30 -38.16 9.83
N PHE A 639 14.56 -38.20 9.40
CA PHE A 639 15.09 -37.25 8.41
C PHE A 639 14.31 -37.27 7.10
N ILE A 640 13.91 -38.46 6.62
CA ILE A 640 13.11 -38.56 5.41
C ILE A 640 11.70 -37.99 5.62
N ALA A 641 11.09 -38.24 6.78
CA ALA A 641 9.77 -37.69 7.11
C ALA A 641 9.82 -36.16 7.21
N ASP A 642 10.79 -35.61 7.93
CA ASP A 642 10.98 -34.16 8.09
C ASP A 642 11.27 -33.49 6.75
N TYR A 643 12.05 -34.12 5.88
CA TYR A 643 12.32 -33.60 4.53
C TYR A 643 11.06 -33.59 3.64
N ILE A 644 10.18 -34.58 3.78
CA ILE A 644 8.89 -34.59 3.06
C ILE A 644 7.99 -33.48 3.62
N ALA A 645 7.86 -33.40 4.93
CA ALA A 645 7.07 -32.36 5.58
C ALA A 645 7.55 -30.95 5.19
N GLY A 646 8.87 -30.72 5.15
CA GLY A 646 9.43 -29.43 4.72
C GLY A 646 9.24 -29.11 3.23
N LEU A 647 9.03 -30.12 2.36
CA LEU A 647 8.67 -29.88 0.96
C LEU A 647 7.18 -29.56 0.79
N GLU A 648 6.33 -30.11 1.66
CA GLU A 648 4.87 -29.90 1.66
C GLU A 648 4.45 -28.70 2.53
N GLY A 649 5.35 -28.19 3.37
CA GLY A 649 5.12 -27.06 4.26
C GLY A 649 5.05 -25.72 3.53
N TYR A 650 4.49 -24.74 4.24
CA TYR A 650 4.40 -23.35 3.79
C TYR A 650 5.80 -22.75 3.63
N THR A 651 5.98 -21.80 2.70
CA THR A 651 7.30 -21.18 2.50
C THR A 651 7.76 -20.31 3.68
N TYR A 652 6.83 -19.84 4.51
CA TYR A 652 7.11 -18.99 5.66
C TYR A 652 7.44 -19.80 6.91
N LEU A 653 7.86 -19.11 7.98
CA LEU A 653 8.18 -19.78 9.24
C LEU A 653 6.91 -20.35 9.88
N GLU A 654 7.03 -21.52 10.50
CA GLU A 654 5.93 -22.24 11.18
C GLU A 654 6.35 -22.65 12.60
N GLY A 655 5.35 -22.96 13.45
CA GLY A 655 5.58 -23.50 14.80
C GLY A 655 6.10 -22.46 15.80
N GLU A 656 6.96 -22.89 16.74
CA GLU A 656 7.57 -21.98 17.74
C GLU A 656 8.39 -20.86 17.08
N ALA A 657 8.96 -21.08 15.89
CA ALA A 657 9.72 -20.06 15.18
C ALA A 657 8.85 -18.94 14.56
N ALA A 658 7.53 -19.14 14.53
CA ALA A 658 6.56 -18.18 13.99
C ALA A 658 5.82 -17.38 15.09
N ARG A 659 6.14 -17.64 16.37
CA ARG A 659 5.43 -17.15 17.55
C ARG A 659 6.28 -16.32 18.48
#